data_AF-A0A0D0E0Y1-F1
#
_entry.id   AF-A0A0D0E0Y1-F1
#
_cell.length_a   1.000
_cell.length_b   1.000
_cell.length_c   1.000
_cell.angle_alpha   90.00
_cell.angle_beta   90.00
_cell.angle_gamma   90.00
#
_symmetry.space_group_name_H-M   'P 1'
#
loop_
_entity.id
_entity.type
_entity.pdbx_description
1 polymer ?
#
loop_
_entity_poly.entity_id
_entity_poly.type
_entity_poly.pdbx_seq_one_letter_code
_entity_poly.pdbx_strand_id
1 'polypeptide(L)'
;MSWPGYQRNKLAHNHHLIEQINGLKLQSLNDVQKIKRTLGKLEDHSMLVMALTKADVPWLRKLLHIALKNGASIRAIVRLIEDALEAGYRPRGHSTEANDLALLIYRLGGANLLYALNQRLHIPSLQTLRKKMLFIKIAPTIGHISIDTVQKNIHDVIIEAAVYMPQPNSVGGLCWTHSHRVEPVLHTYNSALHITNALKAETVHLSKEVTIAGAHIVGKDGFYPLLAAPTCKSEDASDMEFIFNTLINAWKATGADQRVGPLWFIATDGDATRRKGGHKTFLHTTLPITSPLYGMLSNLPGLNLHTGNDLVTLDFDFKHVFKRFCTLIHSHAVMYLNNGQCINSFLLKRYLTMIDGIDEAATHKLLYPDDPQDVPHAVSLMRAVITLSQIDPVKWALNSDDPYPNADKITDFDALKIIRHILDNLLQPYTNVNLTISEQVIHLSCFAHLLYASYRNQRHRLMPNQLYYDSQSMALGHLGAAQDIGGVFARQPDIVTGHRCLNLSRAEGVDHISRAHWVGDTVVGHCNLPTSWNQGKNKALNILKASQIHPSAYDFNNHFTSMSGINMLCVFGEARYLSINEEGDDTELEDISIPSPSPTAPVPIIKEGDSGEEGDKLPLTFEEAIGEVFDDTCPDDNADEYIKLTSTPSTPTLPKGPGIRPCDYLIVEGKPVHKFGDLNAGNILHSNSFVVGDLFLALVCTPEKSLTLALTCTTHISDNGVAHGTIKTDTLLNPRAVVKLSGDVQTLLPSSHSSSTSNPLWVWNGGYIKTSSPMPGTNITTSRVMSITVPGYLVELVNPSVVKASDHLLPCECTEVNSNDSTWALSDDATQTAISLLWDRINNHKVTLTMIATVRVAQASFPYHAKDVSKVLVCAAATKRLNITKGKAITSECPVCKKETINLRTHMGIHVLHVARGIIEDVPNPIINLNPCGYCGGPATGDCEPTIKEMAKGLTCTINCPCKKTLQYGTATKGSNTNPCRNVPVICRLCVHTVWRYNMEAHLSSKHREYSHPAKPHGLPLPENFYDSLTLTVLEEKKADVPSHAPFMNIQAKENIAPSNARTQKHKADMDKFTMAKRGQQE
;
A
#
# COMPACT_ATOMS: atom_id res chain seq x y z
N MET A 1 117.14 9.14 -76.19
CA MET A 1 117.66 8.74 -74.87
C MET A 1 116.51 8.74 -73.86
N SER A 2 116.66 8.00 -72.74
CA SER A 2 116.03 8.24 -71.41
C SER A 2 114.50 8.43 -71.23
N TRP A 3 113.94 7.60 -70.34
CA TRP A 3 112.83 7.89 -69.39
C TRP A 3 111.34 7.86 -69.81
N PRO A 4 110.78 6.68 -70.16
CA PRO A 4 109.32 6.44 -70.13
C PRO A 4 108.75 6.04 -68.74
N GLY A 5 109.58 5.47 -67.85
CA GLY A 5 109.10 4.77 -66.65
C GLY A 5 108.53 5.66 -65.54
N TYR A 6 109.16 6.82 -65.31
CA TYR A 6 108.83 7.69 -64.15
C TYR A 6 107.41 8.28 -64.23
N GLN A 7 106.95 8.67 -65.42
CA GLN A 7 105.59 9.19 -65.61
C GLN A 7 104.51 8.12 -65.44
N ARG A 8 104.74 6.88 -65.89
CA ARG A 8 103.78 5.76 -65.71
C ARG A 8 103.54 5.45 -64.23
N ASN A 9 104.61 5.35 -63.43
CA ASN A 9 104.47 5.09 -62.00
C ASN A 9 103.75 6.24 -61.26
N LYS A 10 104.00 7.50 -61.64
CA LYS A 10 103.30 8.66 -61.06
C LYS A 10 101.80 8.70 -61.44
N LEU A 11 101.45 8.32 -62.67
CA LEU A 11 100.06 8.16 -63.10
C LEU A 11 99.34 7.01 -62.38
N ALA A 12 99.96 5.84 -62.26
CA ALA A 12 99.40 4.70 -61.54
C ALA A 12 99.20 5.00 -60.05
N HIS A 13 100.18 5.65 -59.40
CA HIS A 13 100.06 6.08 -58.02
C HIS A 13 98.93 7.11 -57.81
N ASN A 14 98.81 8.10 -58.71
CA ASN A 14 97.69 9.04 -58.69
C ASN A 14 96.33 8.35 -58.89
N HIS A 15 96.22 7.35 -59.78
CA HIS A 15 94.98 6.60 -59.99
C HIS A 15 94.58 5.82 -58.73
N HIS A 16 95.54 5.16 -58.10
CA HIS A 16 95.32 4.43 -56.85
C HIS A 16 94.91 5.37 -55.69
N LEU A 17 95.52 6.56 -55.59
CA LEU A 17 95.09 7.60 -54.64
C LEU A 17 93.67 8.10 -54.93
N ILE A 18 93.29 8.26 -56.20
CA ILE A 18 91.92 8.65 -56.58
C ILE A 18 90.90 7.55 -56.21
N GLU A 19 91.24 6.28 -56.40
CA GLU A 19 90.41 5.14 -55.96
C GLU A 19 90.28 5.10 -54.43
N GLN A 20 91.37 5.26 -53.68
CA GLN A 20 91.33 5.35 -52.21
C GLN A 20 90.47 6.54 -51.74
N ILE A 21 90.63 7.73 -52.34
CA ILE A 21 89.84 8.92 -52.04
C ILE A 21 88.35 8.68 -52.34
N ASN A 22 88.02 8.00 -53.43
CA ASN A 22 86.63 7.71 -53.79
C ASN A 22 86.01 6.62 -52.90
N GLY A 23 86.79 5.61 -52.47
CA GLY A 23 86.40 4.64 -51.45
C GLY A 23 86.10 5.32 -50.11
N LEU A 24 86.98 6.20 -49.65
CA LEU A 24 86.80 6.99 -48.41
C LEU A 24 85.60 7.94 -48.50
N LYS A 25 85.34 8.56 -49.66
CA LYS A 25 84.11 9.35 -49.90
C LYS A 25 82.85 8.48 -49.81
N LEU A 26 82.85 7.30 -50.44
CA LEU A 26 81.71 6.38 -50.41
C LEU A 26 81.46 5.87 -48.98
N GLN A 27 82.52 5.54 -48.24
CA GLN A 27 82.42 5.15 -46.84
C GLN A 27 81.90 6.30 -45.96
N SER A 28 82.41 7.52 -46.13
CA SER A 28 81.91 8.73 -45.45
C SER A 28 80.42 8.98 -45.75
N LEU A 29 79.96 8.83 -46.99
CA LEU A 29 78.54 8.92 -47.35
C LEU A 29 77.69 7.83 -46.68
N ASN A 30 78.19 6.58 -46.64
CA ASN A 30 77.53 5.48 -45.95
C ASN A 30 77.45 5.71 -44.43
N ASP A 31 78.51 6.19 -43.80
CA ASP A 31 78.56 6.49 -42.37
C ASP A 31 77.69 7.71 -42.02
N VAL A 32 77.65 8.76 -42.84
CA VAL A 32 76.68 9.87 -42.71
C VAL A 32 75.24 9.36 -42.83
N GLN A 33 74.95 8.46 -43.77
CA GLN A 33 73.60 7.87 -43.91
C GLN A 33 73.26 6.96 -42.71
N LYS A 34 74.23 6.23 -42.18
CA LYS A 34 74.10 5.39 -40.98
C LYS A 34 73.87 6.23 -39.72
N ILE A 35 74.63 7.30 -39.53
CA ILE A 35 74.44 8.30 -38.46
C ILE A 35 73.05 8.91 -38.57
N LYS A 36 72.62 9.36 -39.76
CA LYS A 36 71.28 9.93 -39.97
C LYS A 36 70.15 8.94 -39.63
N ARG A 37 70.31 7.65 -39.97
CA ARG A 37 69.37 6.57 -39.58
C ARG A 37 69.38 6.32 -38.07
N THR A 38 70.53 6.40 -37.40
CA THR A 38 70.64 6.23 -35.94
C THR A 38 70.07 7.43 -35.19
N LEU A 39 70.28 8.66 -35.66
CA LEU A 39 69.69 9.88 -35.10
C LEU A 39 68.15 9.80 -35.14
N GLY A 40 67.57 9.48 -36.31
CA GLY A 40 66.11 9.34 -36.42
C GLY A 40 65.53 8.21 -35.56
N LYS A 41 66.30 7.14 -35.29
CA LYS A 41 65.90 6.12 -34.30
C LYS A 41 65.95 6.66 -32.87
N LEU A 42 66.97 7.43 -32.50
CA LEU A 42 67.08 8.03 -31.17
C LEU A 42 65.96 9.06 -30.93
N GLU A 43 65.62 9.83 -31.96
CA GLU A 43 64.49 10.76 -32.01
C GLU A 43 63.15 10.03 -31.85
N ASP A 44 62.89 8.95 -32.61
CA ASP A 44 61.72 8.08 -32.44
C ASP A 44 61.57 7.55 -30.99
N HIS A 45 62.67 7.16 -30.33
CA HIS A 45 62.65 6.71 -28.92
C HIS A 45 62.42 7.87 -27.95
N SER A 46 63.02 9.04 -28.20
CA SER A 46 62.84 10.24 -27.37
C SER A 46 61.39 10.74 -27.42
N MET A 47 60.77 10.76 -28.61
CA MET A 47 59.35 11.03 -28.78
C MET A 47 58.48 10.03 -28.00
N LEU A 48 58.80 8.73 -28.04
CA LEU A 48 58.08 7.74 -27.25
C LEU A 48 58.18 8.02 -25.74
N VAL A 49 59.38 8.27 -25.20
CA VAL A 49 59.55 8.58 -23.77
C VAL A 49 58.83 9.89 -23.39
N MET A 50 58.84 10.90 -24.26
CA MET A 50 58.12 12.16 -24.03
C MET A 50 56.60 12.00 -24.09
N ALA A 51 56.07 11.12 -24.94
CA ALA A 51 54.64 10.78 -24.95
C ALA A 51 54.24 10.00 -23.68
N LEU A 52 55.06 9.02 -23.28
CA LEU A 52 54.87 8.21 -22.07
C LEU A 52 54.94 9.01 -20.77
N THR A 53 55.67 10.13 -20.72
CA THR A 53 55.84 10.96 -19.52
C THR A 53 54.87 12.14 -19.44
N LYS A 54 54.29 12.59 -20.56
CA LYS A 54 53.34 13.72 -20.60
C LYS A 54 51.88 13.32 -20.44
N ALA A 55 51.52 12.06 -20.67
CA ALA A 55 50.12 11.63 -20.71
C ALA A 55 49.85 10.41 -19.82
N ASP A 56 49.03 10.61 -18.78
CA ASP A 56 48.44 9.51 -18.01
C ASP A 56 47.31 8.87 -18.84
N VAL A 57 47.67 7.84 -19.62
CA VAL A 57 46.77 7.13 -20.55
C VAL A 57 46.37 5.79 -19.92
N PRO A 58 45.13 5.63 -19.39
CA PRO A 58 44.74 4.45 -18.59
C PRO A 58 44.79 3.09 -19.30
N TRP A 59 45.02 3.11 -20.61
CA TRP A 59 44.98 1.96 -21.52
C TRP A 59 46.29 1.78 -22.31
N LEU A 60 47.33 2.54 -21.97
CA LEU A 60 48.66 2.51 -22.58
C LEU A 60 49.25 1.10 -22.67
N ARG A 61 49.23 0.33 -21.56
CA ARG A 61 49.70 -1.06 -21.51
C ARG A 61 49.03 -1.97 -22.55
N LYS A 62 47.76 -1.70 -22.88
CA LYS A 62 46.95 -2.45 -23.85
C LYS A 62 47.25 -2.03 -25.29
N LEU A 63 47.41 -0.72 -25.55
CA LEU A 63 47.90 -0.20 -26.85
C LEU A 63 49.26 -0.80 -27.18
N LEU A 64 50.22 -0.70 -26.25
CA LEU A 64 51.57 -1.25 -26.41
C LEU A 64 51.54 -2.76 -26.67
N HIS A 65 50.74 -3.53 -25.92
CA HIS A 65 50.63 -4.98 -26.15
C HIS A 65 50.06 -5.33 -27.53
N ILE A 66 49.05 -4.61 -28.02
CA ILE A 66 48.49 -4.80 -29.37
C ILE A 66 49.52 -4.43 -30.44
N ALA A 67 50.19 -3.29 -30.28
CA ALA A 67 51.18 -2.80 -31.24
C ALA A 67 52.41 -3.74 -31.33
N LEU A 68 52.91 -4.23 -30.19
CA LEU A 68 53.99 -5.22 -30.14
C LEU A 68 53.56 -6.56 -30.76
N LYS A 69 52.35 -7.05 -30.47
CA LYS A 69 51.80 -8.27 -31.09
C LYS A 69 51.68 -8.16 -32.62
N ASN A 70 51.44 -6.96 -33.12
CA ASN A 70 51.34 -6.67 -34.55
C ASN A 70 52.68 -6.26 -35.20
N GLY A 71 53.81 -6.33 -34.48
CA GLY A 71 55.13 -5.98 -35.00
C GLY A 71 55.32 -4.50 -35.35
N ALA A 72 54.55 -3.60 -34.75
CA ALA A 72 54.56 -2.17 -35.07
C ALA A 72 55.89 -1.50 -34.72
N SER A 73 56.32 -0.56 -35.58
CA SER A 73 57.51 0.26 -35.31
C SER A 73 57.25 1.32 -34.24
N ILE A 74 58.31 1.82 -33.61
CA ILE A 74 58.22 2.83 -32.54
C ILE A 74 57.46 4.08 -33.01
N ARG A 75 57.71 4.58 -34.23
CA ARG A 75 56.95 5.71 -34.78
C ARG A 75 55.47 5.40 -35.08
N ALA A 76 55.11 4.13 -35.30
CA ALA A 76 53.71 3.71 -35.37
C ALA A 76 53.06 3.61 -33.97
N ILE A 77 53.83 3.22 -32.95
CA ILE A 77 53.38 3.25 -31.54
C ILE A 77 53.14 4.70 -31.08
N VAL A 78 54.06 5.62 -31.38
CA VAL A 78 53.91 7.05 -31.08
C VAL A 78 52.65 7.61 -31.73
N ARG A 79 52.44 7.37 -33.03
CA ARG A 79 51.21 7.78 -33.72
C ARG A 79 49.94 7.19 -33.13
N LEU A 80 49.94 5.92 -32.73
CA LEU A 80 48.79 5.33 -32.02
C LEU A 80 48.51 6.00 -30.67
N ILE A 81 49.51 6.60 -30.02
CA ILE A 81 49.37 7.39 -28.78
C ILE A 81 48.96 8.85 -29.09
N GLU A 82 49.29 9.38 -30.26
CA GLU A 82 48.80 10.69 -30.75
C GLU A 82 47.32 10.58 -31.16
N ASP A 83 46.97 9.60 -32.02
CA ASP A 83 45.59 9.24 -32.41
C ASP A 83 44.71 8.91 -31.18
N ALA A 84 45.31 8.35 -30.12
CA ALA A 84 44.65 8.08 -28.84
C ALA A 84 44.18 9.35 -28.13
N LEU A 85 45.00 10.39 -28.16
CA LEU A 85 44.79 11.64 -27.45
C LEU A 85 43.93 12.62 -28.25
N GLU A 86 44.13 12.70 -29.57
CA GLU A 86 43.42 13.64 -30.43
C GLU A 86 42.07 13.10 -30.95
N ALA A 87 42.04 11.85 -31.45
CA ALA A 87 40.83 11.26 -32.03
C ALA A 87 40.02 10.39 -31.04
N GLY A 88 40.47 10.28 -29.78
CA GLY A 88 39.78 9.53 -28.73
C GLY A 88 39.66 8.03 -29.02
N TYR A 89 40.60 7.46 -29.78
CA TYR A 89 40.63 6.04 -30.15
C TYR A 89 40.48 5.12 -28.94
N ARG A 90 39.65 4.07 -29.02
CA ARG A 90 39.43 3.12 -27.91
C ARG A 90 39.78 1.68 -28.35
N PRO A 91 40.80 1.01 -27.75
CA PRO A 91 41.20 -0.33 -28.18
C PRO A 91 40.11 -1.38 -27.92
N ARG A 92 39.66 -2.05 -28.98
CA ARG A 92 38.60 -3.06 -28.94
C ARG A 92 39.04 -4.33 -28.18
N GLY A 93 38.07 -5.05 -27.61
CA GLY A 93 38.27 -6.28 -26.83
C GLY A 93 38.50 -6.03 -25.33
N HIS A 94 38.10 -6.98 -24.49
CA HIS A 94 38.27 -6.96 -23.03
C HIS A 94 38.54 -8.40 -22.55
N SER A 95 39.39 -8.57 -21.54
CA SER A 95 39.69 -9.88 -20.91
C SER A 95 38.51 -10.42 -20.12
N THR A 96 38.59 -11.66 -19.65
CA THR A 96 37.60 -12.34 -18.80
C THR A 96 37.31 -11.52 -17.55
N GLU A 97 38.33 -11.29 -16.74
CA GLU A 97 38.31 -10.54 -15.47
C GLU A 97 37.70 -9.15 -15.62
N ALA A 98 37.93 -8.48 -16.76
CA ALA A 98 37.31 -7.19 -17.05
C ALA A 98 35.80 -7.29 -17.32
N ASN A 99 35.33 -8.40 -17.92
CA ASN A 99 33.90 -8.69 -18.04
C ASN A 99 33.30 -9.06 -16.68
N ASP A 100 33.99 -9.85 -15.86
CA ASP A 100 33.53 -10.24 -14.52
C ASP A 100 33.40 -9.02 -13.60
N LEU A 101 34.40 -8.14 -13.58
CA LEU A 101 34.37 -6.87 -12.83
C LEU A 101 33.25 -5.95 -13.31
N ALA A 102 33.02 -5.85 -14.62
CA ALA A 102 31.93 -5.06 -15.18
C ALA A 102 30.54 -5.67 -14.88
N LEU A 103 30.42 -6.99 -14.84
CA LEU A 103 29.20 -7.68 -14.42
C LEU A 103 28.93 -7.46 -12.92
N LEU A 104 29.95 -7.52 -12.07
CA LEU A 104 29.85 -7.21 -10.64
C LEU A 104 29.43 -5.75 -10.41
N ILE A 105 30.07 -4.80 -11.10
CA ILE A 105 29.70 -3.37 -11.06
C ILE A 105 28.26 -3.15 -11.52
N TYR A 106 27.79 -3.87 -12.55
CA TYR A 106 26.40 -3.81 -12.99
C TYR A 106 25.43 -4.38 -11.96
N ARG A 107 25.77 -5.50 -11.31
CA ARG A 107 24.91 -6.13 -10.29
C ARG A 107 24.83 -5.29 -9.00
N LEU A 108 25.91 -4.62 -8.61
CA LEU A 108 25.97 -3.83 -7.36
C LEU A 108 25.55 -2.35 -7.52
N GLY A 109 25.76 -1.74 -8.69
CA GLY A 109 25.47 -0.30 -8.92
C GLY A 109 24.60 -0.01 -10.15
N GLY A 110 24.07 -1.04 -10.81
CA GLY A 110 23.18 -0.91 -11.95
C GLY A 110 23.83 -0.37 -13.22
N ALA A 111 22.99 -0.09 -14.21
CA ALA A 111 23.42 0.42 -15.52
C ALA A 111 24.15 1.78 -15.42
N ASN A 112 23.76 2.63 -14.46
CA ASN A 112 24.31 3.99 -14.32
C ASN A 112 25.74 3.98 -13.76
N LEU A 113 26.03 3.17 -12.72
CA LEU A 113 27.41 3.02 -12.24
C LEU A 113 28.28 2.34 -13.30
N LEU A 114 27.78 1.29 -13.96
CA LEU A 114 28.51 0.66 -15.06
C LEU A 114 28.81 1.66 -16.20
N TYR A 115 27.87 2.53 -16.56
CA TYR A 115 28.10 3.55 -17.58
C TYR A 115 29.16 4.57 -17.14
N ALA A 116 29.07 5.11 -15.92
CA ALA A 116 30.05 6.05 -15.39
C ALA A 116 31.47 5.44 -15.33
N LEU A 117 31.60 4.20 -14.87
CA LEU A 117 32.87 3.48 -14.79
C LEU A 117 33.34 2.95 -16.17
N ASN A 118 32.45 2.71 -17.13
CA ASN A 118 32.83 2.48 -18.54
C ASN A 118 33.51 3.72 -19.16
N GLN A 119 33.01 4.92 -18.88
CA GLN A 119 33.65 6.15 -19.37
C GLN A 119 34.97 6.46 -18.65
N ARG A 120 35.11 6.13 -17.36
CA ARG A 120 36.32 6.44 -16.56
C ARG A 120 37.40 5.35 -16.56
N LEU A 121 37.02 4.07 -16.54
CA LEU A 121 37.91 2.91 -16.38
C LEU A 121 37.94 2.00 -17.61
N HIS A 122 37.14 2.29 -18.64
CA HIS A 122 37.08 1.55 -19.92
C HIS A 122 36.78 0.04 -19.79
N ILE A 123 36.15 -0.35 -18.68
CA ILE A 123 35.53 -1.67 -18.48
C ILE A 123 34.40 -1.91 -19.50
N PRO A 124 34.04 -3.17 -19.82
CA PRO A 124 32.95 -3.52 -20.74
C PRO A 124 31.64 -2.75 -20.54
N SER A 125 30.98 -2.41 -21.64
CA SER A 125 29.63 -1.85 -21.60
C SER A 125 28.57 -2.92 -21.33
N LEU A 126 27.36 -2.53 -20.91
CA LEU A 126 26.24 -3.47 -20.74
C LEU A 126 25.90 -4.23 -22.03
N GLN A 127 26.04 -3.60 -23.19
CA GLN A 127 25.84 -4.25 -24.49
C GLN A 127 26.97 -5.25 -24.82
N THR A 128 28.19 -4.99 -24.31
CA THR A 128 29.32 -5.92 -24.40
C THR A 128 29.10 -7.14 -23.51
N LEU A 129 28.66 -6.93 -22.26
CA LEU A 129 28.35 -8.00 -21.31
C LEU A 129 27.23 -8.90 -21.83
N ARG A 130 26.10 -8.32 -22.26
CA ARG A 130 24.94 -9.04 -22.82
C ARG A 130 25.25 -9.84 -24.11
N LYS A 131 26.42 -9.65 -24.72
CA LYS A 131 26.92 -10.42 -25.88
C LYS A 131 28.00 -11.45 -25.52
N LYS A 132 28.51 -11.44 -24.29
CA LYS A 132 29.67 -12.25 -23.86
C LYS A 132 29.38 -13.20 -22.69
N MET A 133 28.36 -12.90 -21.89
CA MET A 133 28.10 -13.58 -20.63
C MET A 133 26.63 -13.99 -20.53
N LEU A 134 26.39 -15.12 -19.86
CA LEU A 134 25.06 -15.59 -19.53
C LEU A 134 24.46 -14.63 -18.50
N PHE A 135 23.45 -13.88 -18.93
CA PHE A 135 22.55 -13.20 -18.04
C PHE A 135 21.37 -14.12 -17.79
N ILE A 136 21.28 -14.58 -16.55
CA ILE A 136 20.07 -15.12 -15.92
C ILE A 136 18.87 -14.25 -16.39
N LYS A 137 17.97 -14.78 -17.26
CA LYS A 137 16.72 -14.21 -17.90
C LYS A 137 15.40 -15.11 -17.95
N ILE A 138 14.37 -14.91 -17.10
CA ILE A 138 13.21 -15.83 -16.99
C ILE A 138 12.38 -15.66 -18.26
N ALA A 139 11.87 -16.76 -18.79
CA ALA A 139 10.68 -16.72 -19.61
C ALA A 139 9.49 -16.63 -18.64
N PRO A 140 8.87 -15.44 -18.41
CA PRO A 140 7.59 -15.43 -17.72
C PRO A 140 6.66 -16.40 -18.46
N THR A 141 5.82 -17.14 -17.74
CA THR A 141 4.98 -18.16 -18.38
C THR A 141 4.19 -17.54 -19.54
N ILE A 142 4.44 -18.01 -20.76
CA ILE A 142 3.72 -17.61 -21.98
C ILE A 142 2.71 -18.72 -22.24
N GLY A 143 1.42 -18.44 -22.01
CA GLY A 143 0.38 -19.46 -22.02
C GLY A 143 0.17 -20.09 -20.63
N HIS A 144 -0.34 -21.32 -20.63
CA HIS A 144 -0.55 -22.12 -19.43
C HIS A 144 0.79 -22.49 -18.76
N ILE A 145 0.79 -22.70 -17.43
CA ILE A 145 1.97 -23.23 -16.75
C ILE A 145 2.19 -24.69 -17.19
N SER A 146 3.44 -25.06 -17.46
CA SER A 146 3.85 -26.41 -17.85
C SER A 146 5.16 -26.81 -17.18
N ILE A 147 5.40 -28.13 -17.08
CA ILE A 147 6.66 -28.67 -16.55
C ILE A 147 7.85 -28.11 -17.36
N ASP A 148 7.79 -28.12 -18.70
CA ASP A 148 8.85 -27.59 -19.56
C ASP A 148 9.18 -26.12 -19.27
N THR A 149 8.18 -25.31 -18.90
CA THR A 149 8.37 -23.90 -18.53
C THR A 149 9.14 -23.77 -17.22
N VAL A 150 8.83 -24.61 -16.22
CA VAL A 150 9.58 -24.67 -14.95
C VAL A 150 11.00 -25.19 -15.19
N GLN A 151 11.17 -26.26 -15.97
CA GLN A 151 12.49 -26.80 -16.34
C GLN A 151 13.37 -25.75 -17.04
N LYS A 152 12.77 -24.92 -17.90
CA LYS A 152 13.46 -23.84 -18.61
C LYS A 152 13.82 -22.66 -17.71
N ASN A 153 12.96 -22.32 -16.74
CA ASN A 153 13.18 -21.22 -15.81
C ASN A 153 14.16 -21.54 -14.67
N ILE A 154 14.40 -22.83 -14.39
CA ILE A 154 15.56 -23.30 -13.58
C ILE A 154 16.91 -22.79 -14.15
N HIS A 155 16.96 -22.30 -15.40
CA HIS A 155 18.19 -21.83 -16.03
C HIS A 155 18.39 -20.29 -16.11
N ASP A 156 17.38 -19.40 -15.94
CA ASP A 156 17.47 -17.94 -16.26
C ASP A 156 16.26 -17.08 -15.65
N VAL A 157 16.34 -15.74 -15.23
CA VAL A 157 15.43 -14.78 -14.40
C VAL A 157 15.32 -13.22 -14.83
N ILE A 158 14.29 -12.33 -15.13
CA ILE A 158 12.77 -12.09 -15.40
C ILE A 158 12.48 -10.67 -16.13
N ILE A 159 11.23 -10.28 -16.58
CA ILE A 159 10.68 -8.89 -16.95
C ILE A 159 9.11 -8.75 -16.77
N GLU A 160 8.56 -7.55 -16.48
CA GLU A 160 7.11 -7.17 -16.45
C GLU A 160 6.56 -6.38 -17.67
N ALA A 161 5.22 -6.44 -17.87
CA ALA A 161 4.31 -5.75 -18.83
C ALA A 161 3.87 -6.57 -20.06
N ALA A 162 2.91 -6.03 -20.83
CA ALA A 162 2.44 -6.58 -22.11
C ALA A 162 3.50 -6.41 -23.22
N VAL A 163 4.61 -7.13 -23.06
CA VAL A 163 5.84 -6.95 -23.85
C VAL A 163 5.85 -7.91 -25.03
N TYR A 164 6.08 -7.37 -26.23
CA TYR A 164 6.51 -8.18 -27.36
C TYR A 164 7.91 -8.76 -27.08
N MET A 165 7.98 -10.08 -26.92
CA MET A 165 9.19 -10.83 -26.63
C MET A 165 9.87 -11.26 -27.94
N PRO A 166 10.98 -10.63 -28.38
CA PRO A 166 11.45 -10.78 -29.76
C PRO A 166 12.17 -12.10 -30.06
N GLN A 167 12.55 -12.88 -29.04
CA GLN A 167 13.15 -14.20 -29.22
C GLN A 167 12.10 -15.30 -29.52
N PRO A 168 11.01 -15.44 -28.75
CA PRO A 168 9.89 -16.33 -29.10
C PRO A 168 8.91 -15.74 -30.14
N ASN A 169 9.05 -14.47 -30.53
CA ASN A 169 8.09 -13.74 -31.36
C ASN A 169 6.66 -13.78 -30.76
N SER A 170 6.53 -13.54 -29.46
CA SER A 170 5.26 -13.70 -28.72
C SER A 170 4.92 -12.49 -27.85
N VAL A 171 3.70 -12.48 -27.30
CA VAL A 171 3.24 -11.52 -26.28
C VAL A 171 3.41 -12.13 -24.89
N GLY A 172 4.23 -11.49 -24.04
CA GLY A 172 4.25 -11.74 -22.60
C GLY A 172 3.26 -10.84 -21.85
N GLY A 173 3.00 -11.12 -20.56
CA GLY A 173 2.16 -10.28 -19.69
C GLY A 173 0.64 -10.52 -19.79
N LEU A 174 0.22 -11.57 -20.49
CA LEU A 174 -1.12 -12.15 -20.37
C LEU A 174 -1.17 -13.02 -19.10
N CYS A 175 -2.31 -13.07 -18.41
CA CYS A 175 -2.46 -13.92 -17.22
C CYS A 175 -2.45 -15.41 -17.58
N TRP A 176 -1.71 -16.24 -16.83
CA TRP A 176 -1.48 -17.64 -17.19
C TRP A 176 -2.78 -18.45 -17.31
N THR A 177 -3.71 -18.29 -16.36
CA THR A 177 -5.04 -18.94 -16.32
C THR A 177 -5.80 -18.78 -17.63
N HIS A 178 -6.04 -17.55 -18.08
CA HIS A 178 -6.86 -17.29 -19.28
C HIS A 178 -6.08 -17.27 -20.60
N SER A 179 -4.75 -17.14 -20.58
CA SER A 179 -3.92 -16.98 -21.79
C SER A 179 -4.05 -18.11 -22.81
N HIS A 180 -4.44 -19.32 -22.39
CA HIS A 180 -4.70 -20.47 -23.27
C HIS A 180 -5.81 -20.23 -24.30
N ARG A 181 -6.66 -19.21 -24.12
CA ARG A 181 -7.78 -18.85 -25.02
C ARG A 181 -7.32 -18.12 -26.29
N VAL A 182 -6.05 -17.79 -26.41
CA VAL A 182 -5.42 -17.18 -27.59
C VAL A 182 -4.07 -17.83 -27.89
N GLU A 183 -3.61 -17.73 -29.14
CA GLU A 183 -2.23 -18.05 -29.49
C GLU A 183 -1.34 -16.83 -29.18
N PRO A 184 -0.46 -16.86 -28.16
CA PRO A 184 0.42 -15.74 -27.82
C PRO A 184 1.54 -15.50 -28.83
N VAL A 185 1.85 -16.43 -29.74
CA VAL A 185 2.88 -16.28 -30.78
C VAL A 185 2.34 -15.49 -31.98
N LEU A 186 3.05 -14.42 -32.34
CA LEU A 186 2.68 -13.47 -33.38
C LEU A 186 3.06 -13.97 -34.78
N HIS A 187 2.45 -15.08 -35.21
CA HIS A 187 2.62 -15.61 -36.56
C HIS A 187 2.12 -14.65 -37.66
N THR A 188 1.07 -13.86 -37.37
CA THR A 188 0.44 -12.94 -38.32
C THR A 188 -0.07 -11.67 -37.65
N TYR A 189 -0.44 -10.65 -38.44
CA TYR A 189 -1.19 -9.49 -37.95
C TYR A 189 -2.53 -9.90 -37.30
N ASN A 190 -3.21 -10.92 -37.83
CA ASN A 190 -4.45 -11.42 -37.25
C ASN A 190 -4.23 -12.05 -35.87
N SER A 191 -3.07 -12.68 -35.61
CA SER A 191 -2.71 -13.17 -34.27
C SER A 191 -2.72 -12.03 -33.24
N ALA A 192 -2.08 -10.89 -33.56
CA ALA A 192 -2.10 -9.71 -32.71
C ALA A 192 -3.51 -9.11 -32.55
N LEU A 193 -4.32 -9.12 -33.61
CA LEU A 193 -5.71 -8.64 -33.56
C LEU A 193 -6.62 -9.54 -32.72
N HIS A 194 -6.41 -10.86 -32.75
CA HIS A 194 -7.14 -11.83 -31.92
C HIS A 194 -6.83 -11.61 -30.42
N ILE A 195 -5.55 -11.48 -30.04
CA ILE A 195 -5.16 -11.13 -28.67
C ILE A 195 -5.79 -9.79 -28.25
N THR A 196 -5.73 -8.78 -29.13
CA THR A 196 -6.32 -7.45 -28.87
C THR A 196 -7.84 -7.51 -28.68
N ASN A 197 -8.54 -8.37 -29.41
CA ASN A 197 -9.99 -8.52 -29.30
C ASN A 197 -10.38 -9.35 -28.07
N ALA A 198 -9.62 -10.40 -27.72
CA ALA A 198 -9.84 -11.17 -26.49
C ALA A 198 -9.63 -10.32 -25.22
N LEU A 199 -8.62 -9.45 -25.21
CA LEU A 199 -8.40 -8.46 -24.15
C LEU A 199 -9.55 -7.44 -24.04
N LYS A 200 -10.13 -7.00 -25.17
CA LYS A 200 -11.30 -6.09 -25.19
C LYS A 200 -12.61 -6.76 -24.80
N ALA A 201 -12.73 -8.07 -25.02
CA ALA A 201 -13.89 -8.88 -24.65
C ALA A 201 -13.76 -9.48 -23.24
N GLU A 202 -12.69 -9.14 -22.50
CA GLU A 202 -12.36 -9.64 -21.16
C GLU A 202 -12.33 -11.17 -21.05
N THR A 203 -12.15 -11.88 -22.18
CA THR A 203 -11.97 -13.35 -22.23
C THR A 203 -10.52 -13.75 -21.94
N VAL A 204 -9.57 -12.83 -22.11
CA VAL A 204 -8.18 -12.91 -21.65
C VAL A 204 -7.88 -11.64 -20.87
N HIS A 205 -7.09 -11.72 -19.80
CA HIS A 205 -6.71 -10.55 -18.99
C HIS A 205 -5.20 -10.26 -19.08
N LEU A 206 -4.85 -9.01 -18.78
CA LEU A 206 -3.47 -8.65 -18.46
C LEU A 206 -3.14 -9.07 -17.03
N SER A 207 -1.87 -9.41 -16.77
CA SER A 207 -1.40 -9.68 -15.42
C SER A 207 -1.41 -8.42 -14.55
N LYS A 208 -2.00 -8.51 -13.36
CA LYS A 208 -1.95 -7.49 -12.30
C LYS A 208 -0.70 -7.66 -11.42
N GLU A 209 -0.31 -8.90 -11.16
CA GLU A 209 0.86 -9.31 -10.35
C GLU A 209 1.55 -10.53 -11.00
N VAL A 210 2.57 -11.11 -10.35
CA VAL A 210 3.25 -12.34 -10.79
C VAL A 210 3.41 -13.30 -9.62
N THR A 211 2.87 -14.52 -9.75
CA THR A 211 3.13 -15.61 -8.80
C THR A 211 4.54 -16.14 -9.05
N ILE A 212 5.44 -15.89 -8.09
CA ILE A 212 6.80 -16.41 -8.07
C ILE A 212 6.86 -17.64 -7.16
N ALA A 213 7.44 -18.72 -7.63
CA ALA A 213 7.87 -19.83 -6.77
C ALA A 213 9.37 -20.06 -6.96
N GLY A 214 10.07 -20.46 -5.89
CA GLY A 214 11.51 -20.70 -5.92
C GLY A 214 11.95 -21.69 -4.84
N ALA A 215 12.97 -22.47 -5.13
CA ALA A 215 13.60 -23.34 -4.15
C ALA A 215 14.54 -22.54 -3.24
N HIS A 216 14.51 -22.84 -1.95
CA HIS A 216 15.62 -22.58 -1.04
C HIS A 216 16.32 -23.91 -0.75
N ILE A 217 17.64 -23.95 -0.84
CA ILE A 217 18.42 -25.17 -0.61
C ILE A 217 19.06 -25.05 0.77
N VAL A 218 18.60 -25.87 1.72
CA VAL A 218 19.09 -25.81 3.10
C VAL A 218 20.61 -26.01 3.15
N GLY A 219 21.30 -25.16 3.92
CA GLY A 219 22.76 -25.09 3.95
C GLY A 219 23.39 -24.20 2.88
N LYS A 220 22.61 -23.59 1.98
CA LYS A 220 23.10 -22.63 0.97
C LYS A 220 22.29 -21.32 1.01
N ASP A 221 22.99 -20.21 1.18
CA ASP A 221 22.37 -18.88 1.07
C ASP A 221 21.97 -18.60 -0.39
N GLY A 222 20.66 -18.65 -0.68
CA GLY A 222 20.12 -18.35 -2.00
C GLY A 222 18.64 -18.69 -2.16
N PHE A 223 17.94 -17.90 -2.97
CA PHE A 223 16.60 -18.22 -3.49
C PHE A 223 16.71 -18.48 -4.98
N TYR A 224 16.32 -19.67 -5.42
CA TYR A 224 16.44 -20.16 -6.78
C TYR A 224 15.04 -20.21 -7.43
N PRO A 225 14.60 -19.13 -8.10
CA PRO A 225 13.26 -19.08 -8.71
C PRO A 225 13.09 -20.19 -9.75
N LEU A 226 11.96 -20.90 -9.66
CA LEU A 226 11.55 -22.02 -10.52
C LEU A 226 10.42 -21.59 -11.47
N LEU A 227 9.57 -20.66 -11.03
CA LEU A 227 8.36 -20.23 -11.74
C LEU A 227 8.17 -18.72 -11.60
N ALA A 228 7.68 -18.10 -12.68
CA ALA A 228 7.13 -16.76 -12.68
C ALA A 228 5.88 -16.73 -13.58
N ALA A 229 4.71 -16.95 -12.98
CA ALA A 229 3.42 -17.01 -13.66
C ALA A 229 2.70 -15.66 -13.54
N PRO A 230 2.47 -14.90 -14.63
CA PRO A 230 1.74 -13.65 -14.57
C PRO A 230 0.27 -13.90 -14.17
N THR A 231 -0.24 -13.25 -13.14
CA THR A 231 -1.55 -13.53 -12.52
C THR A 231 -2.52 -12.34 -12.67
N CYS A 232 -3.81 -12.64 -12.82
CA CYS A 232 -4.90 -11.65 -12.78
C CYS A 232 -5.64 -11.60 -11.43
N LYS A 233 -5.23 -12.40 -10.42
CA LYS A 233 -6.00 -12.69 -9.20
C LYS A 233 -7.41 -13.17 -9.52
N SER A 234 -7.49 -14.27 -10.27
CA SER A 234 -8.71 -15.05 -10.46
C SER A 234 -8.49 -16.54 -10.17
N GLU A 235 -7.30 -16.90 -9.68
CA GLU A 235 -6.93 -18.25 -9.31
C GLU A 235 -7.71 -18.72 -8.09
N ASP A 236 -8.14 -19.99 -8.10
CA ASP A 236 -8.81 -20.65 -6.98
C ASP A 236 -7.85 -21.56 -6.19
N ALA A 237 -8.39 -22.39 -5.30
CA ALA A 237 -7.62 -23.42 -4.61
C ALA A 237 -7.03 -24.48 -5.57
N SER A 238 -7.78 -24.85 -6.61
CA SER A 238 -7.44 -25.88 -7.59
C SER A 238 -6.28 -25.47 -8.50
N ASP A 239 -6.23 -24.18 -8.89
CA ASP A 239 -5.10 -23.56 -9.58
C ASP A 239 -3.82 -23.61 -8.72
N MET A 240 -3.93 -23.42 -7.40
CA MET A 240 -2.80 -23.54 -6.48
C MET A 240 -2.35 -25.00 -6.33
N GLU A 241 -3.28 -25.96 -6.22
CA GLU A 241 -2.98 -27.41 -6.28
C GLU A 241 -2.22 -27.76 -7.57
N PHE A 242 -2.65 -27.23 -8.72
CA PHE A 242 -1.99 -27.44 -10.01
C PHE A 242 -0.57 -26.85 -10.04
N ILE A 243 -0.37 -25.64 -9.49
CA ILE A 243 0.97 -25.02 -9.36
C ILE A 243 1.88 -25.89 -8.48
N PHE A 244 1.41 -26.30 -7.29
CA PHE A 244 2.21 -27.12 -6.37
C PHE A 244 2.60 -28.46 -6.99
N ASN A 245 1.63 -29.19 -7.55
CA ASN A 245 1.90 -30.47 -8.22
C ASN A 245 2.83 -30.32 -9.43
N THR A 246 2.71 -29.24 -10.22
CA THR A 246 3.61 -28.97 -11.35
C THR A 246 5.06 -28.73 -10.89
N LEU A 247 5.26 -28.01 -9.78
CA LEU A 247 6.59 -27.78 -9.20
C LEU A 247 7.22 -29.08 -8.68
N ILE A 248 6.45 -29.89 -7.93
CA ILE A 248 6.89 -31.19 -7.40
C ILE A 248 7.27 -32.15 -8.54
N ASN A 249 6.41 -32.26 -9.56
CA ASN A 249 6.65 -33.11 -10.71
C ASN A 249 7.86 -32.64 -11.55
N ALA A 250 8.06 -31.33 -11.72
CA ALA A 250 9.24 -30.80 -12.38
C ALA A 250 10.55 -31.06 -11.60
N TRP A 251 10.51 -31.01 -10.26
CA TRP A 251 11.66 -31.34 -9.41
C TRP A 251 12.11 -32.79 -9.61
N LYS A 252 11.17 -33.74 -9.60
CA LYS A 252 11.46 -35.17 -9.87
C LYS A 252 11.84 -35.43 -11.33
N ALA A 253 11.12 -34.86 -12.30
CA ALA A 253 11.36 -35.09 -13.72
C ALA A 253 12.72 -34.57 -14.21
N THR A 254 13.30 -33.58 -13.52
CA THR A 254 14.67 -33.12 -13.76
C THR A 254 15.72 -33.90 -12.96
N GLY A 255 15.34 -34.85 -12.11
CA GLY A 255 16.26 -35.50 -11.16
C GLY A 255 16.90 -34.49 -10.20
N ALA A 256 16.19 -33.43 -9.81
CA ALA A 256 16.69 -32.48 -8.80
C ALA A 256 16.61 -33.10 -7.38
N ASP A 257 15.66 -34.01 -7.15
CA ASP A 257 15.58 -34.84 -5.95
C ASP A 257 16.85 -35.67 -5.71
N GLN A 258 17.46 -36.21 -6.77
CA GLN A 258 18.72 -36.98 -6.66
C GLN A 258 19.99 -36.11 -6.71
N ARG A 259 19.95 -34.96 -7.40
CA ARG A 259 21.13 -34.10 -7.62
C ARG A 259 21.30 -32.96 -6.63
N VAL A 260 20.21 -32.53 -5.98
CA VAL A 260 20.17 -31.44 -5.00
C VAL A 260 19.68 -31.96 -3.64
N GLY A 261 18.62 -32.77 -3.66
CA GLY A 261 18.03 -33.38 -2.47
C GLY A 261 16.49 -33.43 -2.57
N PRO A 262 15.84 -34.27 -1.74
CA PRO A 262 14.39 -34.35 -1.68
C PRO A 262 13.77 -32.99 -1.32
N LEU A 263 12.56 -32.75 -1.83
CA LEU A 263 11.73 -31.64 -1.38
C LEU A 263 11.11 -32.01 -0.02
N TRP A 264 11.26 -31.14 0.99
CA TRP A 264 10.73 -31.39 2.35
C TRP A 264 9.40 -30.68 2.61
N PHE A 265 9.30 -29.41 2.21
CA PHE A 265 8.11 -28.61 2.41
C PHE A 265 7.97 -27.53 1.33
N ILE A 266 6.76 -26.99 1.19
CA ILE A 266 6.49 -25.77 0.45
C ILE A 266 5.93 -24.73 1.43
N ALA A 267 6.64 -23.61 1.55
CA ALA A 267 6.22 -22.48 2.37
C ALA A 267 5.39 -21.48 1.57
N THR A 268 4.38 -20.88 2.21
CA THR A 268 3.52 -19.84 1.60
C THR A 268 3.38 -18.61 2.50
N ASP A 269 2.85 -17.52 1.93
CA ASP A 269 2.49 -16.28 2.63
C ASP A 269 1.13 -16.35 3.36
N GLY A 270 0.42 -17.48 3.27
CA GLY A 270 -0.88 -17.67 3.91
C GLY A 270 -2.04 -16.94 3.22
N ASP A 271 -1.98 -16.72 1.92
CA ASP A 271 -3.19 -16.39 1.14
C ASP A 271 -4.25 -17.50 1.24
N ALA A 272 -5.54 -17.16 1.21
CA ALA A 272 -6.64 -18.10 1.38
C ALA A 272 -6.66 -19.21 0.31
N THR A 273 -6.39 -18.86 -0.96
CA THR A 273 -6.34 -19.83 -2.07
C THR A 273 -5.18 -20.82 -1.88
N ARG A 274 -4.02 -20.30 -1.48
CA ARG A 274 -2.80 -21.08 -1.21
C ARG A 274 -2.95 -21.96 0.02
N ARG A 275 -3.66 -21.51 1.06
CA ARG A 275 -4.01 -22.30 2.24
C ARG A 275 -4.92 -23.48 1.87
N LYS A 276 -6.04 -23.22 1.17
CA LYS A 276 -6.98 -24.27 0.72
C LYS A 276 -6.30 -25.31 -0.19
N GLY A 277 -5.62 -24.86 -1.24
CA GLY A 277 -4.93 -25.76 -2.18
C GLY A 277 -3.71 -26.48 -1.57
N GLY A 278 -2.98 -25.79 -0.69
CA GLY A 278 -1.87 -26.37 0.06
C GLY A 278 -2.35 -27.47 1.00
N HIS A 279 -3.44 -27.25 1.73
CA HIS A 279 -4.03 -28.28 2.60
C HIS A 279 -4.34 -29.56 1.82
N LYS A 280 -5.09 -29.45 0.71
CA LYS A 280 -5.45 -30.60 -0.14
C LYS A 280 -4.22 -31.32 -0.72
N THR A 281 -3.14 -30.60 -1.02
CA THR A 281 -1.91 -31.17 -1.61
C THR A 281 -0.98 -31.83 -0.57
N PHE A 282 -1.03 -31.38 0.70
CA PHE A 282 -0.02 -31.70 1.71
C PHE A 282 -0.55 -32.30 3.02
N LEU A 283 -1.87 -32.50 3.18
CA LEU A 283 -2.48 -33.06 4.39
C LEU A 283 -3.44 -34.24 4.09
N HIS A 284 -3.28 -34.93 2.94
CA HIS A 284 -4.17 -36.02 2.52
C HIS A 284 -3.69 -37.44 2.86
N THR A 285 -2.39 -37.66 3.08
CA THR A 285 -1.81 -39.01 3.29
C THR A 285 -1.37 -39.19 4.74
N THR A 286 -2.00 -40.10 5.49
CA THR A 286 -1.54 -40.44 6.86
C THR A 286 -0.18 -41.13 6.81
N LEU A 287 0.77 -40.68 7.63
CA LEU A 287 2.12 -41.23 7.78
C LEU A 287 2.04 -42.73 8.12
N PRO A 288 2.55 -43.63 7.27
CA PRO A 288 2.39 -45.07 7.49
C PRO A 288 3.27 -45.56 8.64
N ILE A 289 2.80 -46.58 9.36
CA ILE A 289 3.51 -47.21 10.51
C ILE A 289 4.90 -47.74 10.11
N THR A 290 5.09 -48.06 8.83
CA THR A 290 6.38 -48.50 8.25
C THR A 290 7.37 -47.36 7.99
N SER A 291 6.97 -46.09 8.12
CA SER A 291 7.87 -44.95 7.97
C SER A 291 8.86 -44.87 9.14
N PRO A 292 10.17 -44.66 8.90
CA PRO A 292 11.14 -44.39 9.96
C PRO A 292 10.79 -43.20 10.86
N LEU A 293 10.00 -42.23 10.35
CA LEU A 293 9.55 -41.08 11.11
C LEU A 293 8.40 -41.43 12.08
N TYR A 294 7.60 -42.46 11.78
CA TYR A 294 6.35 -42.76 12.52
C TYR A 294 6.61 -43.00 14.01
N GLY A 295 7.62 -43.81 14.34
CA GLY A 295 7.99 -44.10 15.73
C GLY A 295 8.45 -42.88 16.54
N MET A 296 8.87 -41.78 15.87
CA MET A 296 9.22 -40.53 16.53
C MET A 296 8.02 -39.57 16.59
N LEU A 297 7.34 -39.36 15.47
CA LEU A 297 6.26 -38.38 15.33
C LEU A 297 4.97 -38.80 16.03
N SER A 298 4.63 -40.10 16.07
CA SER A 298 3.47 -40.59 16.83
C SER A 298 3.59 -40.41 18.35
N ASN A 299 4.80 -40.16 18.86
CA ASN A 299 5.06 -39.86 20.27
C ASN A 299 5.00 -38.35 20.60
N LEU A 300 4.43 -37.54 19.71
CA LEU A 300 4.26 -36.08 19.84
C LEU A 300 2.76 -35.75 19.99
N PRO A 301 2.21 -35.67 21.22
CA PRO A 301 0.79 -35.40 21.43
C PRO A 301 0.34 -34.10 20.75
N GLY A 302 -0.77 -34.16 20.02
CA GLY A 302 -1.35 -33.03 19.29
C GLY A 302 -0.80 -32.81 17.88
N LEU A 303 0.32 -33.45 17.48
CA LEU A 303 0.83 -33.36 16.12
C LEU A 303 -0.14 -34.05 15.12
N ASN A 304 -0.40 -33.39 14.00
CA ASN A 304 -1.06 -34.02 12.86
C ASN A 304 -0.06 -34.94 12.12
N LEU A 305 -0.46 -36.19 11.85
CA LEU A 305 0.36 -37.17 11.13
C LEU A 305 0.03 -37.27 9.63
N HIS A 306 -0.67 -36.30 9.05
CA HIS A 306 -0.91 -36.26 7.61
C HIS A 306 0.15 -35.44 6.88
N THR A 307 0.63 -35.96 5.76
CA THR A 307 1.57 -35.32 4.84
C THR A 307 1.03 -35.37 3.41
N GLY A 308 1.72 -34.70 2.49
CA GLY A 308 1.56 -34.91 1.06
C GLY A 308 2.20 -36.22 0.60
N ASN A 309 2.22 -36.40 -0.73
CA ASN A 309 3.00 -37.44 -1.36
C ASN A 309 4.49 -37.27 -1.01
N ASP A 310 5.23 -38.38 -0.90
CA ASP A 310 6.67 -38.39 -0.59
C ASP A 310 7.05 -37.71 0.74
N LEU A 311 6.08 -37.55 1.65
CA LEU A 311 6.19 -36.87 2.95
C LEU A 311 6.37 -35.34 2.88
N VAL A 312 6.11 -34.71 1.72
CA VAL A 312 6.17 -33.24 1.57
C VAL A 312 5.10 -32.57 2.44
N THR A 313 5.47 -31.50 3.15
CA THR A 313 4.57 -30.76 4.06
C THR A 313 4.30 -29.31 3.62
N LEU A 314 3.28 -28.68 4.22
CA LEU A 314 2.95 -27.26 4.05
C LEU A 314 3.51 -26.45 5.22
N ASP A 315 4.09 -25.28 4.91
CA ASP A 315 4.59 -24.32 5.90
C ASP A 315 4.10 -22.90 5.57
N PHE A 316 4.20 -21.97 6.53
CA PHE A 316 3.78 -20.58 6.40
C PHE A 316 4.87 -19.63 6.91
N ASP A 317 5.12 -18.53 6.19
CA ASP A 317 6.17 -17.58 6.57
C ASP A 317 5.89 -16.97 7.96
N PHE A 318 6.77 -17.27 8.93
CA PHE A 318 6.65 -16.81 10.31
C PHE A 318 6.55 -15.28 10.44
N LYS A 319 7.10 -14.51 9.49
CA LYS A 319 6.99 -13.05 9.44
C LYS A 319 5.58 -12.61 9.05
N HIS A 320 4.88 -13.39 8.21
CA HIS A 320 3.47 -13.16 7.90
C HIS A 320 2.58 -13.52 9.11
N VAL A 321 2.90 -14.60 9.83
CA VAL A 321 2.25 -14.93 11.11
C VAL A 321 2.46 -13.81 12.14
N PHE A 322 3.70 -13.33 12.35
CA PHE A 322 4.00 -12.22 13.28
C PHE A 322 3.26 -10.93 12.92
N LYS A 323 3.22 -10.56 11.63
CA LYS A 323 2.44 -9.41 11.15
C LYS A 323 0.95 -9.59 11.45
N ARG A 324 0.36 -10.77 11.18
CA ARG A 324 -1.06 -11.04 11.45
C ARG A 324 -1.40 -11.02 12.95
N PHE A 325 -0.52 -11.50 13.83
CA PHE A 325 -0.65 -11.29 15.27
C PHE A 325 -0.64 -9.79 15.64
N CYS A 326 0.22 -8.99 15.02
CA CYS A 326 0.27 -7.54 15.27
C CYS A 326 -0.97 -6.82 14.72
N THR A 327 -1.46 -7.18 13.52
CA THR A 327 -2.72 -6.68 12.96
C THR A 327 -3.88 -6.93 13.91
N LEU A 328 -3.97 -8.14 14.49
CA LEU A 328 -4.99 -8.48 15.48
C LEU A 328 -4.88 -7.59 16.73
N ILE A 329 -3.68 -7.44 17.30
CA ILE A 329 -3.39 -6.56 18.46
C ILE A 329 -3.69 -5.08 18.18
N HIS A 330 -3.44 -4.60 16.95
CA HIS A 330 -3.74 -3.23 16.52
C HIS A 330 -5.24 -2.99 16.36
N SER A 331 -5.97 -4.00 15.89
CA SER A 331 -7.37 -3.89 15.46
C SER A 331 -8.36 -3.63 16.59
N HIS A 332 -9.60 -3.32 16.19
CA HIS A 332 -10.76 -3.36 17.08
C HIS A 332 -11.35 -4.77 17.24
N ALA A 333 -10.85 -5.77 16.49
CA ALA A 333 -11.21 -7.16 16.70
C ALA A 333 -10.48 -7.67 17.95
N VAL A 334 -11.27 -8.10 18.93
CA VAL A 334 -10.81 -8.36 20.29
C VAL A 334 -10.03 -9.67 20.37
N MET A 335 -8.86 -9.65 21.01
CA MET A 335 -8.31 -10.87 21.62
C MET A 335 -8.95 -11.06 23.00
N TYR A 336 -10.04 -11.83 23.08
CA TYR A 336 -10.68 -12.17 24.34
C TYR A 336 -9.86 -13.22 25.09
N LEU A 337 -9.73 -13.02 26.40
CA LEU A 337 -9.15 -13.98 27.33
C LEU A 337 -10.17 -14.39 28.39
N ASN A 338 -9.83 -15.43 29.16
CA ASN A 338 -10.81 -16.19 29.95
C ASN A 338 -11.30 -15.48 31.23
N ASN A 339 -10.74 -14.32 31.53
CA ASN A 339 -11.24 -13.35 32.51
C ASN A 339 -12.24 -12.34 31.91
N GLY A 340 -12.69 -12.56 30.67
CA GLY A 340 -13.55 -11.65 29.91
C GLY A 340 -12.81 -10.46 29.28
N GLN A 341 -11.53 -10.24 29.59
CA GLN A 341 -10.82 -9.04 29.17
C GLN A 341 -10.46 -9.02 27.69
N CYS A 342 -10.43 -7.80 27.17
CA CYS A 342 -10.23 -7.44 25.77
C CYS A 342 -8.83 -6.85 25.58
N ILE A 343 -7.88 -7.60 25.02
CA ILE A 343 -6.60 -7.01 24.59
C ILE A 343 -6.78 -6.42 23.20
N ASN A 344 -6.59 -5.10 23.12
CA ASN A 344 -6.66 -4.29 21.89
C ASN A 344 -5.71 -3.07 22.01
N SER A 345 -5.65 -2.25 20.95
CA SER A 345 -4.80 -1.06 20.92
C SER A 345 -5.15 0.02 21.97
N PHE A 346 -6.40 0.10 22.46
CA PHE A 346 -6.77 1.03 23.54
C PHE A 346 -6.22 0.59 24.91
N LEU A 347 -6.36 -0.70 25.27
CA LEU A 347 -5.81 -1.25 26.52
C LEU A 347 -4.29 -1.10 26.54
N LEU A 348 -3.61 -1.40 25.43
CA LEU A 348 -2.16 -1.22 25.33
C LEU A 348 -1.76 0.26 25.39
N LYS A 349 -2.52 1.18 24.77
CA LYS A 349 -2.24 2.62 24.86
C LYS A 349 -2.33 3.15 26.29
N ARG A 350 -3.17 2.55 27.15
CA ARG A 350 -3.29 2.92 28.58
C ARG A 350 -2.04 2.55 29.41
N TYR A 351 -1.26 1.55 28.99
CA TYR A 351 -0.23 0.95 29.84
C TYR A 351 1.18 0.83 29.22
N LEU A 352 1.37 0.98 27.91
CA LEU A 352 2.70 0.90 27.29
C LEU A 352 3.68 1.96 27.81
N THR A 353 3.17 3.11 28.27
CA THR A 353 3.94 4.17 28.95
C THR A 353 4.41 3.81 30.36
N MET A 354 4.02 2.65 30.90
CA MET A 354 4.59 2.10 32.14
C MET A 354 5.96 1.45 31.93
N ILE A 355 6.42 1.28 30.68
CA ILE A 355 7.73 0.72 30.33
C ILE A 355 8.77 1.84 30.25
N ASP A 356 9.88 1.67 30.97
CA ASP A 356 11.01 2.60 30.95
C ASP A 356 11.50 2.88 29.51
N GLY A 357 11.45 4.16 29.11
CA GLY A 357 11.90 4.62 27.79
C GLY A 357 10.83 4.60 26.69
N ILE A 358 9.57 4.26 26.97
CA ILE A 358 8.46 4.38 26.02
C ILE A 358 7.56 5.55 26.42
N ASP A 359 7.62 6.65 25.65
CA ASP A 359 6.73 7.80 25.82
C ASP A 359 5.42 7.66 25.00
N GLU A 360 4.55 8.68 25.04
CA GLU A 360 3.30 8.67 24.26
C GLU A 360 3.53 8.62 22.74
N ALA A 361 4.62 9.20 22.23
CA ALA A 361 4.93 9.23 20.81
C ALA A 361 5.46 7.87 20.33
N ALA A 362 6.32 7.22 21.12
CA ALA A 362 6.75 5.85 20.93
C ALA A 362 5.56 4.87 21.03
N THR A 363 4.68 5.06 22.02
CA THR A 363 3.44 4.29 22.17
C THR A 363 2.54 4.43 20.94
N HIS A 364 2.30 5.66 20.47
CA HIS A 364 1.53 5.90 19.25
C HIS A 364 2.18 5.24 18.03
N LYS A 365 3.51 5.34 17.88
CA LYS A 365 4.20 4.71 16.75
C LYS A 365 4.11 3.18 16.81
N LEU A 366 4.26 2.57 17.98
CA LEU A 366 4.14 1.11 18.16
C LEU A 366 2.74 0.60 17.77
N LEU A 367 1.69 1.30 18.19
CA LEU A 367 0.30 0.92 17.94
C LEU A 367 -0.25 1.35 16.58
N TYR A 368 0.36 2.33 15.92
CA TYR A 368 -0.08 2.87 14.63
C TYR A 368 1.15 3.10 13.71
N PRO A 369 1.72 2.02 13.12
CA PRO A 369 2.87 2.13 12.22
C PRO A 369 2.54 2.85 10.90
N ASP A 370 3.54 3.54 10.35
CA ASP A 370 3.49 4.12 9.00
C ASP A 370 3.39 3.05 7.89
N ASP A 371 3.93 1.86 8.15
CA ASP A 371 3.88 0.69 7.26
C ASP A 371 3.59 -0.60 8.07
N PRO A 372 2.37 -1.16 8.00
CA PRO A 372 2.01 -2.43 8.64
C PRO A 372 2.78 -3.67 8.12
N GLN A 373 3.56 -3.55 7.04
CA GLN A 373 4.41 -4.63 6.53
C GLN A 373 5.81 -4.67 7.16
N ASP A 374 6.16 -3.72 8.04
CA ASP A 374 7.44 -3.66 8.75
C ASP A 374 7.55 -4.78 9.82
N VAL A 375 8.37 -5.79 9.52
CA VAL A 375 8.60 -6.95 10.39
C VAL A 375 9.42 -6.60 11.65
N PRO A 376 10.53 -5.83 11.58
CA PRO A 376 11.16 -5.25 12.77
C PRO A 376 10.20 -4.48 13.69
N HIS A 377 9.22 -3.76 13.14
CA HIS A 377 8.20 -3.06 13.93
C HIS A 377 7.23 -4.03 14.60
N ALA A 378 6.74 -5.04 13.88
CA ALA A 378 5.91 -6.12 14.44
C ALA A 378 6.61 -6.84 15.62
N VAL A 379 7.88 -7.22 15.44
CA VAL A 379 8.74 -7.78 16.50
C VAL A 379 8.86 -6.82 17.69
N SER A 380 8.97 -5.51 17.45
CA SER A 380 9.09 -4.50 18.50
C SER A 380 7.80 -4.36 19.32
N LEU A 381 6.63 -4.40 18.68
CA LEU A 381 5.33 -4.43 19.37
C LEU A 381 5.16 -5.69 20.22
N MET A 382 5.46 -6.87 19.66
CA MET A 382 5.39 -8.14 20.41
C MET A 382 6.28 -8.09 21.65
N ARG A 383 7.52 -7.57 21.52
CA ARG A 383 8.43 -7.36 22.66
C ARG A 383 7.88 -6.36 23.68
N ALA A 384 7.27 -5.26 23.24
CA ALA A 384 6.66 -4.29 24.16
C ALA A 384 5.52 -4.92 24.98
N VAL A 385 4.66 -5.74 24.38
CA VAL A 385 3.60 -6.48 25.10
C VAL A 385 4.21 -7.53 26.05
N ILE A 386 5.28 -8.23 25.64
CA ILE A 386 6.01 -9.19 26.50
C ILE A 386 6.69 -8.51 27.70
N THR A 387 7.20 -7.28 27.55
CA THR A 387 7.78 -6.50 28.64
C THR A 387 6.70 -5.91 29.54
N LEU A 388 5.62 -5.37 28.98
CA LEU A 388 4.49 -4.81 29.73
C LEU A 388 3.93 -5.82 30.74
N SER A 389 3.69 -7.04 30.25
CA SER A 389 3.18 -8.19 31.00
C SER A 389 4.17 -8.81 32.00
N GLN A 390 5.34 -8.21 32.20
CA GLN A 390 6.27 -8.53 33.30
C GLN A 390 6.19 -7.52 34.45
N ILE A 391 5.62 -6.34 34.23
CA ILE A 391 5.43 -5.33 35.27
C ILE A 391 4.36 -5.84 36.27
N ASP A 392 4.69 -5.75 37.55
CA ASP A 392 3.76 -5.99 38.64
C ASP A 392 2.99 -4.68 38.91
N PRO A 393 1.67 -4.59 38.64
CA PRO A 393 0.94 -3.33 38.72
C PRO A 393 0.81 -2.81 40.17
N VAL A 394 0.94 -3.68 41.18
CA VAL A 394 0.92 -3.29 42.59
C VAL A 394 2.27 -2.69 42.98
N LYS A 395 3.38 -3.36 42.64
CA LYS A 395 4.72 -2.80 42.88
C LYS A 395 4.99 -1.54 42.06
N TRP A 396 4.44 -1.42 40.85
CA TRP A 396 4.58 -0.21 40.05
C TRP A 396 3.87 0.98 40.70
N ALA A 397 2.62 0.82 41.12
CA ALA A 397 1.87 1.88 41.81
C ALA A 397 2.49 2.28 43.16
N LEU A 398 3.09 1.33 43.90
CA LEU A 398 3.84 1.64 45.12
C LEU A 398 5.11 2.48 44.91
N ASN A 399 5.52 2.70 43.65
CA ASN A 399 6.69 3.51 43.27
C ASN A 399 6.32 4.71 42.37
N SER A 400 5.04 5.05 42.24
CA SER A 400 4.55 6.21 41.46
C SER A 400 3.46 6.97 42.22
N ASP A 401 3.08 8.16 41.74
CA ASP A 401 2.00 8.96 42.33
C ASP A 401 0.58 8.45 41.97
N ASP A 402 0.47 7.21 41.45
CA ASP A 402 -0.77 6.56 41.03
C ASP A 402 -1.46 5.90 42.24
N PRO A 403 -2.75 6.19 42.52
CA PRO A 403 -3.50 5.48 43.56
C PRO A 403 -3.45 3.95 43.39
N TYR A 404 -3.45 3.25 44.52
CA TYR A 404 -3.36 1.78 44.60
C TYR A 404 -4.23 1.09 43.53
N PRO A 405 -3.70 0.14 42.75
CA PRO A 405 -4.29 -0.23 41.47
C PRO A 405 -5.69 -0.81 41.63
N ASN A 406 -6.64 -0.22 40.89
CA ASN A 406 -8.00 -0.75 40.80
C ASN A 406 -7.99 -2.22 40.33
N ALA A 407 -9.02 -2.99 40.72
CA ALA A 407 -9.17 -4.39 40.36
C ALA A 407 -9.07 -4.63 38.83
N ASP A 408 -9.59 -3.71 38.02
CA ASP A 408 -9.45 -3.72 36.56
C ASP A 408 -7.99 -3.77 36.11
N LYS A 409 -7.11 -2.93 36.69
CA LYS A 409 -5.68 -2.85 36.35
C LYS A 409 -4.93 -4.12 36.75
N ILE A 410 -5.37 -4.82 37.80
CA ILE A 410 -4.85 -6.15 38.14
C ILE A 410 -5.36 -7.20 37.13
N THR A 411 -6.64 -7.13 36.78
CA THR A 411 -7.32 -8.09 35.89
C THR A 411 -6.80 -8.00 34.45
N ASP A 412 -6.52 -6.80 33.93
CA ASP A 412 -5.86 -6.56 32.64
C ASP A 412 -4.48 -7.20 32.59
N PHE A 413 -3.68 -7.03 33.66
CA PHE A 413 -2.34 -7.59 33.77
C PHE A 413 -2.37 -9.11 33.96
N ASP A 414 -3.42 -9.67 34.57
CA ASP A 414 -3.67 -11.12 34.58
C ASP A 414 -4.00 -11.67 33.19
N ALA A 415 -4.78 -10.94 32.39
CA ALA A 415 -5.00 -11.27 30.98
C ALA A 415 -3.68 -11.27 30.19
N LEU A 416 -2.92 -10.18 30.31
CA LEU A 416 -1.64 -9.99 29.62
C LEU A 416 -0.62 -11.12 29.89
N LYS A 417 -0.70 -11.85 31.02
CA LYS A 417 0.17 -13.01 31.31
C LYS A 417 0.02 -14.17 30.33
N ILE A 418 -1.19 -14.49 29.85
CA ILE A 418 -1.38 -15.56 28.84
C ILE A 418 -0.83 -15.11 27.49
N ILE A 419 -1.15 -13.89 27.06
CA ILE A 419 -0.63 -13.33 25.80
C ILE A 419 0.90 -13.20 25.84
N ARG A 420 1.51 -12.85 26.97
CA ARG A 420 2.97 -12.92 27.17
C ARG A 420 3.52 -14.29 26.80
N HIS A 421 2.93 -15.34 27.34
CA HIS A 421 3.43 -16.69 27.14
C HIS A 421 3.15 -17.21 25.73
N ILE A 422 2.09 -16.78 25.05
CA ILE A 422 1.88 -17.07 23.63
C ILE A 422 2.94 -16.33 22.78
N LEU A 423 3.05 -15.00 22.92
CA LEU A 423 3.97 -14.17 22.11
C LEU A 423 5.44 -14.49 22.36
N ASP A 424 5.86 -14.75 23.60
CA ASP A 424 7.26 -15.10 23.92
C ASP A 424 7.65 -16.47 23.36
N ASN A 425 6.81 -17.49 23.54
CA ASN A 425 7.08 -18.81 22.97
C ASN A 425 6.99 -18.84 21.43
N LEU A 426 6.25 -17.90 20.82
CA LEU A 426 6.25 -17.65 19.37
C LEU A 426 7.51 -16.91 18.89
N LEU A 427 7.97 -15.89 19.62
CA LEU A 427 8.99 -14.95 19.15
C LEU A 427 10.43 -15.39 19.43
N GLN A 428 10.66 -16.12 20.53
CA GLN A 428 12.01 -16.57 20.92
C GLN A 428 12.66 -17.49 19.87
N PRO A 429 11.99 -18.52 19.30
CA PRO A 429 12.60 -19.44 18.32
C PRO A 429 13.17 -18.76 17.08
N TYR A 430 12.60 -17.64 16.64
CA TYR A 430 13.02 -16.95 15.41
C TYR A 430 13.91 -15.72 15.66
N THR A 431 14.08 -15.29 16.92
CA THR A 431 14.78 -14.02 17.23
C THR A 431 15.84 -14.09 18.32
N ASN A 432 15.94 -15.20 19.07
CA ASN A 432 16.97 -15.41 20.10
C ASN A 432 18.03 -16.41 19.62
N VAL A 433 19.09 -15.87 19.02
CA VAL A 433 20.21 -16.61 18.40
C VAL A 433 21.00 -17.54 19.34
N ASN A 434 20.72 -17.51 20.66
CA ASN A 434 21.40 -18.34 21.65
C ASN A 434 20.70 -19.69 21.89
N LEU A 435 19.46 -19.88 21.42
CA LEU A 435 18.69 -21.10 21.68
C LEU A 435 19.17 -22.28 20.84
N THR A 436 19.34 -23.43 21.48
CA THR A 436 19.51 -24.73 20.82
C THR A 436 18.23 -25.15 20.07
N ILE A 437 18.33 -26.10 19.13
CA ILE A 437 17.13 -26.68 18.47
C ILE A 437 16.15 -27.26 19.52
N SER A 438 16.65 -27.90 20.57
CA SER A 438 15.81 -28.42 21.66
C SER A 438 15.02 -27.32 22.35
N GLU A 439 15.63 -26.17 22.65
CA GLU A 439 14.94 -25.03 23.25
C GLU A 439 13.95 -24.37 22.28
N GLN A 440 14.31 -24.25 20.99
CA GLN A 440 13.39 -23.77 19.95
C GLN A 440 12.14 -24.66 19.86
N VAL A 441 12.31 -25.99 19.88
CA VAL A 441 11.22 -26.98 19.93
C VAL A 441 10.42 -26.90 21.24
N ILE A 442 11.06 -26.70 22.40
CA ILE A 442 10.37 -26.50 23.69
C ILE A 442 9.50 -25.23 23.65
N HIS A 443 10.00 -24.14 23.07
CA HIS A 443 9.25 -22.90 22.87
C HIS A 443 8.08 -23.11 21.88
N LEU A 444 8.32 -23.61 20.67
CA LEU A 444 7.26 -23.86 19.67
C LEU A 444 6.19 -24.83 20.16
N SER A 445 6.57 -25.90 20.87
CA SER A 445 5.62 -26.82 21.51
C SER A 445 4.81 -26.14 22.62
N CYS A 446 5.45 -25.30 23.43
CA CYS A 446 4.73 -24.54 24.45
C CYS A 446 3.74 -23.55 23.83
N PHE A 447 4.13 -22.87 22.74
CA PHE A 447 3.26 -22.00 21.95
C PHE A 447 2.06 -22.78 21.39
N ALA A 448 2.30 -23.89 20.68
CA ALA A 448 1.27 -24.69 20.04
C ALA A 448 0.22 -25.23 21.03
N HIS A 449 0.66 -25.70 22.21
CA HIS A 449 -0.22 -26.16 23.29
C HIS A 449 -0.98 -25.02 23.99
N LEU A 450 -0.33 -23.87 24.24
CA LEU A 450 -1.01 -22.68 24.78
C LEU A 450 -2.06 -22.13 23.83
N LEU A 451 -1.72 -22.07 22.53
CA LEU A 451 -2.60 -21.60 21.47
C LEU A 451 -3.80 -22.53 21.28
N TYR A 452 -3.58 -23.84 21.22
CA TYR A 452 -4.65 -24.85 21.18
C TYR A 452 -5.60 -24.70 22.37
N ALA A 453 -5.08 -24.63 23.61
CA ALA A 453 -5.91 -24.55 24.80
C ALA A 453 -6.72 -23.24 24.86
N SER A 454 -6.09 -22.12 24.49
CA SER A 454 -6.76 -20.80 24.46
C SER A 454 -7.84 -20.77 23.38
N TYR A 455 -7.54 -21.27 22.18
CA TYR A 455 -8.49 -21.30 21.06
C TYR A 455 -9.63 -22.30 21.29
N ARG A 456 -9.37 -23.46 21.91
CA ARG A 456 -10.44 -24.42 22.29
C ARG A 456 -11.41 -23.82 23.32
N ASN A 457 -10.97 -22.86 24.13
CA ASN A 457 -11.81 -22.15 25.10
C ASN A 457 -12.57 -20.94 24.50
N GLN A 458 -11.95 -20.19 23.57
CA GLN A 458 -12.49 -18.90 23.08
C GLN A 458 -12.94 -18.90 21.61
N ARG A 459 -12.48 -19.87 20.81
CA ARG A 459 -12.73 -19.96 19.36
C ARG A 459 -12.38 -18.62 18.66
N HIS A 460 -13.25 -18.16 17.75
CA HIS A 460 -13.13 -16.89 17.04
C HIS A 460 -13.02 -15.65 17.96
N ARG A 461 -13.40 -15.74 19.25
CA ARG A 461 -13.22 -14.63 20.22
C ARG A 461 -11.73 -14.42 20.57
N LEU A 462 -10.83 -15.38 20.32
CA LEU A 462 -9.38 -15.19 20.52
C LEU A 462 -8.68 -14.65 19.27
N MET A 463 -8.97 -15.25 18.11
CA MET A 463 -8.37 -14.91 16.81
C MET A 463 -9.16 -15.57 15.66
N PRO A 464 -9.02 -15.12 14.41
CA PRO A 464 -9.63 -15.78 13.26
C PRO A 464 -9.13 -17.22 13.07
N ASN A 465 -10.03 -18.10 12.60
CA ASN A 465 -9.77 -19.50 12.25
C ASN A 465 -8.51 -19.65 11.36
N GLN A 466 -8.31 -18.70 10.45
CA GLN A 466 -7.17 -18.65 9.52
C GLN A 466 -5.82 -18.42 10.21
N LEU A 467 -5.75 -17.44 11.12
CA LEU A 467 -4.52 -17.15 11.86
C LEU A 467 -4.18 -18.31 12.78
N TYR A 468 -5.18 -18.97 13.37
CA TYR A 468 -4.97 -20.19 14.14
C TYR A 468 -4.37 -21.32 13.28
N TYR A 469 -4.97 -21.60 12.12
CA TYR A 469 -4.50 -22.64 11.20
C TYR A 469 -3.06 -22.40 10.72
N ASP A 470 -2.76 -21.17 10.27
CA ASP A 470 -1.41 -20.79 9.80
C ASP A 470 -0.38 -20.91 10.93
N SER A 471 -0.73 -20.43 12.14
CA SER A 471 0.15 -20.45 13.31
C SER A 471 0.51 -21.85 13.77
N GLN A 472 -0.48 -22.75 13.84
CA GLN A 472 -0.23 -24.15 14.19
C GLN A 472 0.55 -24.85 13.08
N SER A 473 0.20 -24.64 11.81
CA SER A 473 0.91 -25.24 10.68
C SER A 473 2.39 -24.83 10.65
N MET A 474 2.69 -23.53 10.85
CA MET A 474 4.05 -23.00 10.99
C MET A 474 4.81 -23.62 12.18
N ALA A 475 4.17 -23.72 13.35
CA ALA A 475 4.80 -24.27 14.56
C ALA A 475 5.09 -25.78 14.43
N LEU A 476 4.32 -26.51 13.65
CA LEU A 476 4.49 -27.94 13.40
C LEU A 476 5.43 -28.23 12.22
N GLY A 477 5.35 -27.47 11.12
CA GLY A 477 6.22 -27.59 9.95
C GLY A 477 7.70 -27.40 10.29
N HIS A 478 7.99 -26.46 11.20
CA HIS A 478 9.34 -26.25 11.73
C HIS A 478 9.95 -27.48 12.43
N LEU A 479 9.12 -28.39 12.97
CA LEU A 479 9.57 -29.64 13.61
C LEU A 479 9.99 -30.70 12.58
N GLY A 480 9.23 -30.81 11.49
CA GLY A 480 9.57 -31.69 10.36
C GLY A 480 10.85 -31.23 9.67
N ALA A 481 10.92 -29.92 9.38
CA ALA A 481 12.14 -29.28 8.88
C ALA A 481 13.33 -29.55 9.81
N ALA A 482 13.16 -29.41 11.14
CA ALA A 482 14.21 -29.78 12.08
C ALA A 482 14.64 -31.25 11.88
N GLN A 483 13.77 -32.23 12.10
CA GLN A 483 14.14 -33.65 12.15
C GLN A 483 14.96 -34.13 10.94
N ASP A 484 14.53 -33.81 9.71
CA ASP A 484 15.18 -34.31 8.49
C ASP A 484 16.50 -33.60 8.15
N ILE A 485 16.65 -32.32 8.53
CA ILE A 485 17.89 -31.56 8.39
C ILE A 485 19.04 -32.21 9.19
N GLY A 486 18.74 -32.83 10.33
CA GLY A 486 19.72 -33.57 11.14
C GLY A 486 20.34 -34.75 10.38
N GLY A 487 19.55 -35.45 9.58
CA GLY A 487 20.06 -36.53 8.73
C GLY A 487 21.06 -36.04 7.69
N VAL A 488 20.88 -34.84 7.14
CA VAL A 488 21.80 -34.27 6.14
C VAL A 488 23.09 -33.76 6.79
N PHE A 489 23.02 -32.96 7.85
CA PHE A 489 24.24 -32.43 8.49
C PHE A 489 25.07 -33.51 9.21
N ALA A 490 24.46 -34.59 9.70
CA ALA A 490 25.19 -35.76 10.21
C ALA A 490 26.02 -36.49 9.13
N ARG A 491 25.73 -36.27 7.83
CA ARG A 491 26.47 -36.85 6.70
C ARG A 491 27.48 -35.88 6.07
N GLN A 492 27.30 -34.56 6.22
CA GLN A 492 28.15 -33.54 5.60
C GLN A 492 28.31 -32.31 6.51
N PRO A 493 29.23 -32.36 7.50
CA PRO A 493 29.47 -31.23 8.43
C PRO A 493 30.08 -30.00 7.75
N ASP A 494 30.87 -30.21 6.69
CA ASP A 494 31.80 -29.20 6.14
C ASP A 494 31.10 -28.15 5.23
N ILE A 495 29.80 -28.30 4.96
CA ILE A 495 29.08 -27.47 3.98
C ILE A 495 28.52 -26.20 4.65
N VAL A 496 29.40 -25.25 4.95
CA VAL A 496 29.04 -23.85 5.24
C VAL A 496 30.07 -22.87 4.69
N THR A 497 29.78 -22.27 3.53
CA THR A 497 30.19 -20.88 3.22
C THR A 497 29.09 -20.20 2.43
N GLY A 498 28.74 -18.97 2.81
CA GLY A 498 27.63 -18.21 2.25
C GLY A 498 27.79 -16.71 2.52
N HIS A 499 27.24 -15.86 1.65
CA HIS A 499 27.45 -14.40 1.70
C HIS A 499 26.18 -13.68 2.18
N ARG A 500 26.36 -12.72 3.09
CA ARG A 500 25.29 -11.89 3.66
C ARG A 500 24.48 -11.16 2.59
N CYS A 501 23.16 -11.34 2.62
CA CYS A 501 22.22 -10.45 1.93
C CYS A 501 21.93 -9.25 2.86
N LEU A 502 22.46 -8.08 2.53
CA LEU A 502 22.28 -6.86 3.31
C LEU A 502 21.20 -5.96 2.71
N ASN A 503 20.40 -5.33 3.56
CA ASN A 503 19.52 -4.24 3.18
C ASN A 503 20.32 -3.09 2.54
N LEU A 504 19.70 -2.34 1.61
CA LEU A 504 20.30 -1.17 0.96
C LEU A 504 20.80 -0.11 1.95
N SER A 505 20.20 -0.06 3.15
CA SER A 505 20.58 0.79 4.29
C SER A 505 21.87 0.36 5.02
N ARG A 506 22.34 -0.88 4.81
CA ARG A 506 23.37 -1.58 5.60
C ARG A 506 23.02 -1.81 7.08
N ALA A 507 21.76 -1.64 7.48
CA ALA A 507 21.29 -2.11 8.78
C ALA A 507 20.89 -3.59 8.70
N GLU A 508 21.39 -4.41 9.64
CA GLU A 508 20.96 -5.80 9.82
C GLU A 508 19.78 -5.80 10.81
N GLY A 509 18.57 -6.07 10.31
CA GLY A 509 17.36 -6.17 11.11
C GLY A 509 17.13 -7.59 11.65
N VAL A 510 16.18 -7.74 12.58
CA VAL A 510 15.80 -9.05 13.15
C VAL A 510 15.22 -9.98 12.06
N ASP A 511 14.67 -9.41 11.00
CA ASP A 511 14.18 -10.11 9.80
C ASP A 511 15.30 -10.60 8.85
N HIS A 512 16.57 -10.32 9.15
CA HIS A 512 17.75 -10.71 8.36
C HIS A 512 18.70 -11.66 9.12
N ILE A 513 18.27 -12.27 10.23
CA ILE A 513 19.06 -13.29 10.96
C ILE A 513 19.30 -14.51 10.04
N SER A 514 20.57 -14.85 9.80
CA SER A 514 20.99 -16.06 9.08
C SER A 514 21.69 -17.07 10.01
N ARG A 515 21.90 -18.32 9.56
CA ARG A 515 22.56 -19.39 10.33
C ARG A 515 23.88 -18.94 10.97
N ALA A 516 24.68 -18.10 10.30
CA ALA A 516 25.96 -17.61 10.79
C ALA A 516 25.88 -16.67 12.02
N HIS A 517 24.67 -16.26 12.41
CA HIS A 517 24.42 -15.47 13.62
C HIS A 517 24.03 -16.33 14.82
N TRP A 518 23.69 -17.60 14.61
CA TRP A 518 23.29 -18.52 15.67
C TRP A 518 24.51 -19.01 16.47
N VAL A 519 24.45 -18.80 17.78
CA VAL A 519 25.45 -19.21 18.78
C VAL A 519 24.97 -20.44 19.55
N GLY A 520 23.65 -20.62 19.67
CA GLY A 520 23.04 -21.84 20.19
C GLY A 520 23.28 -23.05 19.29
N ASP A 521 23.20 -24.25 19.87
CA ASP A 521 23.40 -25.50 19.13
C ASP A 521 22.27 -25.74 18.12
N THR A 522 22.56 -25.42 16.85
CA THR A 522 21.67 -25.63 15.71
C THR A 522 21.81 -27.03 15.07
N VAL A 523 22.53 -27.96 15.71
CA VAL A 523 22.64 -29.35 15.25
C VAL A 523 21.45 -30.17 15.74
N VAL A 524 20.46 -30.34 14.85
CA VAL A 524 19.27 -31.18 15.03
C VAL A 524 19.59 -32.55 15.63
N GLY A 525 20.71 -33.18 15.25
CA GLY A 525 21.08 -34.52 15.73
C GLY A 525 21.25 -34.62 17.26
N HIS A 526 21.40 -33.49 17.96
CA HIS A 526 21.45 -33.42 19.42
C HIS A 526 20.07 -33.18 20.07
N CYS A 527 19.04 -32.83 19.28
CA CYS A 527 17.69 -32.60 19.74
C CYS A 527 16.87 -33.90 19.79
N ASN A 528 16.60 -34.40 21.00
CA ASN A 528 15.56 -35.40 21.20
C ASN A 528 14.18 -34.74 21.05
N LEU A 529 13.57 -34.86 19.87
CA LEU A 529 12.30 -34.23 19.54
C LEU A 529 11.14 -34.69 20.48
N PRO A 530 10.91 -35.98 20.76
CA PRO A 530 9.89 -36.41 21.74
C PRO A 530 10.08 -35.85 23.16
N THR A 531 11.31 -35.79 23.66
CA THR A 531 11.59 -35.18 24.98
C THR A 531 11.33 -33.66 24.94
N SER A 532 11.84 -32.96 23.94
CA SER A 532 11.70 -31.51 23.80
C SER A 532 10.24 -31.07 23.63
N TRP A 533 9.48 -31.81 22.81
CA TRP A 533 8.04 -31.59 22.63
C TRP A 533 7.25 -31.80 23.92
N ASN A 534 7.50 -32.89 24.66
CA ASN A 534 6.81 -33.14 25.92
C ASN A 534 7.24 -32.18 27.03
N GLN A 535 8.47 -31.65 27.02
CA GLN A 535 8.88 -30.54 27.90
C GLN A 535 8.10 -29.25 27.59
N GLY A 536 7.93 -28.89 26.31
CA GLY A 536 7.11 -27.75 25.91
C GLY A 536 5.63 -27.89 26.28
N LYS A 537 5.05 -29.09 26.07
CA LYS A 537 3.71 -29.45 26.58
C LYS A 537 3.58 -29.25 28.08
N ASN A 538 4.57 -29.70 28.85
CA ASN A 538 4.56 -29.57 30.31
C ASN A 538 4.74 -28.11 30.77
N LYS A 539 5.56 -27.31 30.06
CA LYS A 539 5.69 -25.86 30.25
C LYS A 539 4.35 -25.15 30.03
N ALA A 540 3.64 -25.47 28.94
CA ALA A 540 2.30 -24.97 28.66
C ALA A 540 1.29 -25.40 29.74
N LEU A 541 1.26 -26.68 30.11
CA LEU A 541 0.35 -27.21 31.13
C LEU A 541 0.53 -26.53 32.50
N ASN A 542 1.76 -26.18 32.88
CA ASN A 542 2.03 -25.46 34.13
C ASN A 542 1.56 -24.00 34.07
N ILE A 543 1.71 -23.32 32.92
CA ILE A 543 1.17 -21.97 32.69
C ILE A 543 -0.37 -22.00 32.73
N LEU A 544 -0.99 -22.98 32.08
CA LEU A 544 -2.45 -23.14 32.00
C LEU A 544 -3.07 -23.43 33.38
N LYS A 545 -2.45 -24.30 34.19
CA LYS A 545 -2.84 -24.54 35.59
C LYS A 545 -2.71 -23.31 36.50
N ALA A 546 -1.88 -22.33 36.13
CA ALA A 546 -1.71 -21.07 36.86
C ALA A 546 -2.54 -19.93 36.28
N SER A 547 -3.54 -20.25 35.46
CA SER A 547 -4.37 -19.28 34.72
C SER A 547 -5.87 -19.55 34.92
N GLN A 548 -6.70 -18.68 34.35
CA GLN A 548 -8.16 -18.80 34.37
C GLN A 548 -8.71 -19.63 33.18
N ILE A 549 -7.89 -20.43 32.48
CA ILE A 549 -8.40 -21.37 31.47
C ILE A 549 -9.11 -22.53 32.17
N HIS A 550 -10.29 -22.94 31.67
CA HIS A 550 -10.99 -24.08 32.24
C HIS A 550 -10.25 -25.40 31.93
N PRO A 551 -10.10 -26.35 32.88
CA PRO A 551 -9.33 -27.57 32.67
C PRO A 551 -9.74 -28.41 31.46
N SER A 552 -11.03 -28.40 31.08
CA SER A 552 -11.52 -29.13 29.89
C SER A 552 -11.01 -28.57 28.55
N ALA A 553 -10.34 -27.42 28.52
CA ALA A 553 -9.68 -26.91 27.32
C ALA A 553 -8.25 -27.47 27.15
N TYR A 554 -7.59 -27.90 28.23
CA TYR A 554 -6.18 -28.32 28.24
C TYR A 554 -5.91 -29.75 28.75
N ASP A 555 -6.93 -30.61 28.82
CA ASP A 555 -6.74 -32.04 29.04
C ASP A 555 -6.12 -32.73 27.80
N PHE A 556 -4.85 -32.45 27.53
CA PHE A 556 -4.09 -32.99 26.41
C PHE A 556 -3.99 -34.52 26.41
N ASN A 557 -4.18 -35.17 27.58
CA ASN A 557 -4.10 -36.62 27.70
C ASN A 557 -5.35 -37.29 27.13
N ASN A 558 -6.54 -36.72 27.38
CA ASN A 558 -7.79 -37.21 26.79
C ASN A 558 -7.99 -36.67 25.35
N HIS A 559 -7.65 -35.39 25.10
CA HIS A 559 -7.79 -34.78 23.78
C HIS A 559 -6.90 -35.41 22.70
N PHE A 560 -5.65 -35.77 23.00
CA PHE A 560 -4.72 -36.29 21.99
C PHE A 560 -4.58 -37.82 22.05
N THR A 561 -5.69 -38.51 22.38
CA THR A 561 -5.80 -39.97 22.21
C THR A 561 -6.01 -40.32 20.74
N SER A 562 -5.49 -41.48 20.31
CA SER A 562 -5.62 -41.96 18.92
C SER A 562 -7.06 -42.24 18.47
N MET A 563 -8.01 -42.35 19.39
CA MET A 563 -9.44 -42.57 19.10
C MET A 563 -10.25 -41.27 19.01
N SER A 564 -9.69 -40.11 19.40
CA SER A 564 -10.43 -38.84 19.47
C SER A 564 -10.68 -38.16 18.12
N GLY A 565 -9.81 -38.40 17.13
CA GLY A 565 -9.72 -37.59 15.91
C GLY A 565 -9.24 -36.14 16.12
N ILE A 566 -8.91 -35.74 17.35
CA ILE A 566 -8.52 -34.37 17.71
C ILE A 566 -6.99 -34.21 17.62
N ASN A 567 -6.56 -33.12 17.01
CA ASN A 567 -5.15 -32.70 16.98
C ASN A 567 -5.06 -31.16 16.93
N MET A 568 -3.85 -30.59 16.82
CA MET A 568 -3.66 -29.14 16.86
C MET A 568 -4.28 -28.40 15.67
N LEU A 569 -4.43 -29.02 14.50
CA LEU A 569 -5.12 -28.45 13.33
C LEU A 569 -6.63 -28.81 13.31
N CYS A 570 -6.96 -29.99 13.85
CA CYS A 570 -8.32 -30.53 13.98
C CYS A 570 -8.80 -30.38 15.44
N VAL A 571 -9.11 -29.15 15.85
CA VAL A 571 -9.31 -28.78 17.28
C VAL A 571 -10.53 -29.44 17.91
N PHE A 572 -11.57 -29.73 17.12
CA PHE A 572 -12.85 -30.27 17.60
C PHE A 572 -13.08 -31.74 17.23
N GLY A 573 -12.33 -32.28 16.26
CA GLY A 573 -12.39 -33.69 15.85
C GLY A 573 -12.96 -33.86 14.43
N GLU A 574 -13.30 -35.11 14.08
CA GLU A 574 -14.02 -35.47 12.85
C GLU A 574 -13.35 -35.05 11.53
N ALA A 575 -12.04 -34.77 11.54
CA ALA A 575 -11.29 -34.19 10.41
C ALA A 575 -11.84 -32.84 9.91
N ARG A 576 -12.56 -32.09 10.76
CA ARG A 576 -12.94 -30.69 10.49
C ARG A 576 -11.73 -29.79 10.69
N TYR A 577 -11.17 -29.25 9.60
CA TYR A 577 -10.02 -28.36 9.62
C TYR A 577 -10.46 -26.90 9.46
N LEU A 578 -10.07 -26.09 10.45
CA LEU A 578 -10.45 -24.68 10.57
C LEU A 578 -10.03 -23.87 9.33
N SER A 579 -10.97 -23.17 8.69
CA SER A 579 -10.79 -22.43 7.42
C SER A 579 -10.54 -23.26 6.16
N ILE A 580 -10.80 -24.57 6.22
CA ILE A 580 -10.72 -25.48 5.05
C ILE A 580 -12.12 -26.04 4.70
N ASN A 581 -12.93 -26.38 5.71
CA ASN A 581 -14.29 -26.88 5.54
C ASN A 581 -15.31 -25.73 5.64
N GLU A 582 -15.88 -25.30 4.53
CA GLU A 582 -16.69 -24.06 4.47
C GLU A 582 -18.19 -24.28 4.76
N GLU A 583 -18.68 -25.52 4.76
CA GLU A 583 -20.11 -25.85 4.91
C GLU A 583 -20.58 -26.09 6.36
N GLY A 584 -19.77 -25.75 7.39
CA GLY A 584 -20.08 -26.13 8.78
C GLY A 584 -19.62 -25.23 9.94
N ASP A 585 -18.85 -24.17 9.71
CA ASP A 585 -18.26 -23.35 10.80
C ASP A 585 -19.27 -22.38 11.50
N ASP A 586 -20.50 -22.22 10.97
CA ASP A 586 -21.55 -21.34 11.55
C ASP A 586 -22.80 -22.10 12.08
N THR A 587 -22.96 -23.40 11.81
CA THR A 587 -24.22 -24.14 12.04
C THR A 587 -24.33 -24.89 13.38
N GLU A 588 -23.23 -25.15 14.08
CA GLU A 588 -23.22 -25.81 15.40
C GLU A 588 -23.07 -24.79 16.55
N LEU A 589 -24.10 -23.98 16.77
CA LEU A 589 -24.19 -22.99 17.85
C LEU A 589 -25.22 -23.29 18.94
N GLU A 590 -25.82 -24.49 18.93
CA GLU A 590 -26.76 -24.95 19.97
C GLU A 590 -26.18 -26.12 20.81
N ASP A 591 -26.73 -26.30 22.01
CA ASP A 591 -26.49 -27.40 22.98
C ASP A 591 -25.06 -27.69 23.49
N ILE A 592 -24.59 -26.84 24.41
CA ILE A 592 -24.03 -27.35 25.68
C ILE A 592 -24.72 -26.65 26.86
N SER A 593 -25.76 -27.27 27.41
CA SER A 593 -26.43 -26.80 28.63
C SER A 593 -25.61 -27.15 29.88
N ILE A 594 -25.23 -26.14 30.67
CA ILE A 594 -24.59 -26.33 31.99
C ILE A 594 -25.69 -26.46 33.06
N PRO A 595 -25.67 -27.50 33.92
CA PRO A 595 -26.74 -27.75 34.88
C PRO A 595 -26.73 -26.79 36.09
N SER A 596 -27.89 -26.25 36.44
CA SER A 596 -28.10 -25.35 37.58
C SER A 596 -28.02 -26.07 38.94
N PRO A 597 -27.45 -25.44 39.99
CA PRO A 597 -27.41 -26.02 41.34
C PRO A 597 -28.74 -25.91 42.10
N SER A 598 -28.99 -26.87 43.00
CA SER A 598 -30.22 -26.98 43.83
C SER A 598 -30.22 -26.03 45.06
N PRO A 599 -31.41 -25.64 45.59
CA PRO A 599 -31.53 -24.55 46.57
C PRO A 599 -31.50 -24.97 48.06
N THR A 600 -31.04 -24.07 48.94
CA THR A 600 -31.20 -24.17 50.42
C THR A 600 -31.55 -22.79 51.04
N ALA A 601 -32.09 -22.79 52.27
CA ALA A 601 -32.75 -21.72 53.03
C ALA A 601 -31.94 -20.41 53.34
N PRO A 602 -32.58 -19.30 53.83
CA PRO A 602 -32.20 -17.93 53.43
C PRO A 602 -31.71 -16.93 54.52
N VAL A 603 -30.95 -15.90 54.06
CA VAL A 603 -31.03 -14.43 54.39
C VAL A 603 -30.70 -13.98 55.84
N PRO A 604 -29.82 -12.96 56.10
CA PRO A 604 -29.95 -11.61 55.50
C PRO A 604 -28.68 -10.77 55.13
N ILE A 605 -28.80 -10.00 54.03
CA ILE A 605 -28.47 -8.55 53.80
C ILE A 605 -27.04 -8.08 54.21
N ILE A 606 -26.20 -7.51 53.32
CA ILE A 606 -26.26 -6.13 52.77
C ILE A 606 -25.74 -6.03 51.31
N LYS A 607 -26.58 -5.42 50.45
CA LYS A 607 -26.38 -4.55 49.24
C LYS A 607 -25.25 -4.73 48.18
N GLU A 608 -25.68 -4.35 46.96
CA GLU A 608 -24.96 -3.68 45.84
C GLU A 608 -24.17 -4.53 44.82
N GLY A 609 -24.15 -4.03 43.56
CA GLY A 609 -23.67 -4.70 42.34
C GLY A 609 -24.73 -5.59 41.65
N ASP A 610 -24.70 -5.83 40.34
CA ASP A 610 -24.07 -5.06 39.24
C ASP A 610 -24.77 -5.40 37.89
N SER A 611 -24.43 -4.65 36.86
CA SER A 611 -24.70 -4.86 35.44
C SER A 611 -24.10 -6.16 34.86
N GLY A 612 -24.57 -6.54 33.66
CA GLY A 612 -24.06 -7.68 32.91
C GLY A 612 -24.39 -7.59 31.42
N GLU A 613 -23.37 -7.76 30.58
CA GLU A 613 -23.47 -7.71 29.12
C GLU A 613 -22.88 -8.96 28.48
N GLU A 614 -23.63 -9.55 27.55
CA GLU A 614 -23.12 -10.30 26.40
C GLU A 614 -23.98 -9.88 25.19
N GLY A 615 -23.46 -9.79 23.96
CA GLY A 615 -22.10 -10.08 23.52
C GLY A 615 -22.07 -10.37 22.02
N ASP A 616 -21.78 -9.36 21.21
CA ASP A 616 -21.96 -9.40 19.75
C ASP A 616 -20.76 -9.97 18.95
N LYS A 617 -21.04 -10.50 17.75
CA LYS A 617 -20.03 -11.02 16.80
C LYS A 617 -19.17 -9.90 16.15
N LEU A 618 -17.98 -10.26 15.70
CA LEU A 618 -16.95 -9.38 15.10
C LEU A 618 -16.85 -9.51 13.55
N PRO A 619 -16.21 -8.56 12.84
CA PRO A 619 -16.23 -8.48 11.37
C PRO A 619 -15.02 -9.12 10.64
N LEU A 620 -15.19 -9.32 9.32
CA LEU A 620 -14.21 -9.88 8.36
C LEU A 620 -13.01 -8.96 8.06
N THR A 621 -11.94 -9.51 7.45
CA THR A 621 -10.67 -8.81 7.22
C THR A 621 -10.51 -8.25 5.80
N PHE A 622 -9.54 -7.33 5.63
CA PHE A 622 -9.35 -6.52 4.42
C PHE A 622 -8.89 -7.32 3.18
N GLU A 623 -8.29 -8.50 3.36
CA GLU A 623 -7.73 -9.30 2.27
C GLU A 623 -8.77 -10.27 1.64
N GLU A 624 -9.90 -10.49 2.32
CA GLU A 624 -10.94 -11.46 1.94
C GLU A 624 -12.00 -10.88 0.97
N ALA A 625 -12.05 -9.55 0.82
CA ALA A 625 -13.17 -8.83 0.21
C ALA A 625 -13.16 -8.72 -1.34
N ILE A 626 -12.52 -9.67 -2.05
CA ILE A 626 -12.31 -9.61 -3.52
C ILE A 626 -12.70 -10.92 -4.25
N GLY A 627 -13.04 -12.00 -3.53
CA GLY A 627 -13.45 -13.28 -4.11
C GLY A 627 -14.97 -13.47 -4.28
N GLU A 628 -15.32 -14.33 -5.24
CA GLU A 628 -16.52 -15.21 -5.24
C GLU A 628 -17.94 -14.59 -5.24
N VAL A 629 -18.47 -14.32 -6.45
CA VAL A 629 -19.82 -14.73 -6.94
C VAL A 629 -19.67 -14.87 -8.47
N PHE A 630 -20.12 -15.90 -9.21
CA PHE A 630 -21.40 -16.62 -9.28
C PHE A 630 -21.23 -18.01 -9.93
N ASP A 631 -22.23 -18.89 -9.79
CA ASP A 631 -22.91 -19.47 -10.97
C ASP A 631 -24.43 -19.58 -10.69
N ASP A 632 -25.26 -19.61 -11.73
CA ASP A 632 -26.74 -19.60 -11.66
C ASP A 632 -27.35 -20.92 -12.16
N THR A 633 -28.37 -21.46 -11.47
CA THR A 633 -29.42 -22.26 -12.13
C THR A 633 -30.69 -22.40 -11.28
N CYS A 634 -31.85 -22.31 -11.93
CA CYS A 634 -33.19 -22.53 -11.35
C CYS A 634 -34.04 -23.30 -12.39
N PRO A 635 -35.07 -24.07 -11.99
CA PRO A 635 -36.41 -23.48 -11.92
C PRO A 635 -37.35 -24.03 -10.81
N ASP A 636 -38.43 -23.27 -10.55
CA ASP A 636 -39.86 -23.60 -10.29
C ASP A 636 -40.25 -25.01 -9.70
N ASP A 637 -41.30 -25.19 -8.88
CA ASP A 637 -42.50 -24.37 -8.64
C ASP A 637 -43.32 -24.84 -7.39
N ASN A 638 -44.33 -24.04 -6.98
CA ASN A 638 -45.55 -24.37 -6.17
C ASN A 638 -45.49 -24.77 -4.66
N ALA A 639 -46.28 -24.02 -3.86
CA ALA A 639 -47.31 -24.40 -2.85
C ALA A 639 -47.19 -25.69 -1.97
N ASP A 640 -47.68 -25.77 -0.71
CA ASP A 640 -48.95 -25.22 -0.17
C ASP A 640 -49.01 -25.15 1.39
N GLU A 641 -50.16 -24.81 1.97
CA GLU A 641 -50.42 -24.61 3.42
C GLU A 641 -50.20 -25.81 4.38
N TYR A 642 -49.91 -25.54 5.67
CA TYR A 642 -50.84 -25.92 6.77
C TYR A 642 -50.59 -25.21 8.11
N ILE A 643 -51.66 -24.83 8.83
CA ILE A 643 -51.61 -24.20 10.16
C ILE A 643 -51.86 -25.24 11.27
N LYS A 644 -51.14 -25.13 12.40
CA LYS A 644 -51.60 -25.67 13.70
C LYS A 644 -51.08 -24.89 14.90
N LEU A 645 -52.00 -24.35 15.70
CA LEU A 645 -51.68 -23.77 17.01
C LEU A 645 -51.75 -24.83 18.12
N THR A 646 -50.78 -24.80 19.03
CA THR A 646 -50.94 -25.23 20.43
C THR A 646 -50.04 -24.36 21.31
N SER A 647 -50.60 -23.75 22.35
CA SER A 647 -49.93 -22.76 23.18
C SER A 647 -49.52 -23.32 24.55
N THR A 648 -48.30 -23.02 24.95
CA THR A 648 -47.85 -22.95 26.36
C THR A 648 -47.27 -21.55 26.61
N PRO A 649 -47.29 -21.02 27.84
CA PRO A 649 -46.93 -19.63 28.09
C PRO A 649 -45.43 -19.41 27.94
N SER A 650 -45.01 -18.84 26.81
CA SER A 650 -43.63 -18.47 26.55
C SER A 650 -43.19 -17.30 27.43
N THR A 651 -41.97 -17.39 27.93
CA THR A 651 -41.23 -16.27 28.54
C THR A 651 -41.25 -15.07 27.57
N PRO A 652 -41.52 -13.83 28.02
CA PRO A 652 -41.61 -12.67 27.12
C PRO A 652 -40.31 -12.50 26.33
N THR A 653 -40.38 -12.71 25.02
CA THR A 653 -39.22 -12.63 24.13
C THR A 653 -38.80 -11.19 23.90
N LEU A 654 -37.51 -10.94 24.11
CA LEU A 654 -36.81 -9.73 23.69
C LEU A 654 -36.95 -9.50 22.17
N PRO A 655 -36.87 -8.24 21.69
CA PRO A 655 -37.03 -7.94 20.28
C PRO A 655 -35.93 -8.60 19.45
N LYS A 656 -36.31 -9.07 18.25
CA LYS A 656 -35.38 -9.60 17.25
C LYS A 656 -35.74 -9.04 15.88
N GLY A 657 -34.77 -8.39 15.24
CA GLY A 657 -34.89 -7.82 13.91
C GLY A 657 -33.52 -7.27 13.46
N PRO A 658 -33.30 -7.03 12.16
CA PRO A 658 -32.01 -6.54 11.66
C PRO A 658 -31.66 -5.18 12.27
N GLY A 659 -30.61 -5.13 13.10
CA GLY A 659 -30.18 -3.91 13.80
C GLY A 659 -30.73 -3.73 15.22
N ILE A 660 -31.57 -4.64 15.73
CA ILE A 660 -31.98 -4.65 17.14
C ILE A 660 -31.21 -5.74 17.88
N ARG A 661 -30.37 -5.36 18.84
CA ARG A 661 -29.64 -6.33 19.67
C ARG A 661 -30.44 -6.65 20.93
N PRO A 662 -30.74 -7.92 21.25
CA PRO A 662 -31.43 -8.27 22.49
C PRO A 662 -30.66 -7.84 23.75
N CYS A 663 -29.33 -7.75 23.65
CA CYS A 663 -28.45 -7.34 24.75
C CYS A 663 -28.64 -5.88 25.18
N ASP A 664 -29.22 -5.03 24.32
CA ASP A 664 -29.53 -3.63 24.60
C ASP A 664 -30.82 -3.47 25.45
N TYR A 665 -31.45 -4.56 25.90
CA TYR A 665 -32.71 -4.55 26.65
C TYR A 665 -32.65 -5.34 27.96
N LEU A 666 -33.43 -4.89 28.94
CA LEU A 666 -33.69 -5.52 30.25
C LEU A 666 -35.20 -5.76 30.41
N ILE A 667 -35.62 -6.79 31.15
CA ILE A 667 -37.04 -7.02 31.44
C ILE A 667 -37.36 -6.55 32.86
N VAL A 668 -38.24 -5.55 32.97
CA VAL A 668 -38.71 -4.96 34.23
C VAL A 668 -40.23 -5.11 34.30
N GLU A 669 -40.75 -5.69 35.39
CA GLU A 669 -42.19 -5.99 35.57
C GLU A 669 -42.85 -6.72 34.37
N GLY A 670 -42.09 -7.60 33.70
CA GLY A 670 -42.55 -8.37 32.54
C GLY A 670 -42.56 -7.61 31.21
N LYS A 671 -42.01 -6.39 31.15
CA LYS A 671 -41.88 -5.58 29.93
C LYS A 671 -40.41 -5.34 29.59
N PRO A 672 -39.99 -5.41 28.31
CA PRO A 672 -38.66 -5.00 27.91
C PRO A 672 -38.47 -3.47 28.02
N VAL A 673 -37.27 -3.03 28.37
CA VAL A 673 -36.81 -1.65 28.60
C VAL A 673 -35.37 -1.53 28.08
N HIS A 674 -35.02 -0.46 27.38
CA HIS A 674 -33.70 -0.29 26.77
C HIS A 674 -32.60 0.03 27.82
N LYS A 675 -31.35 -0.36 27.57
CA LYS A 675 -30.21 -0.21 28.50
C LYS A 675 -29.55 1.17 28.53
N PHE A 676 -29.72 2.00 27.49
CA PHE A 676 -29.39 3.42 27.62
C PHE A 676 -30.30 4.05 28.67
N GLY A 677 -29.70 4.79 29.60
CA GLY A 677 -30.27 5.05 30.93
C GLY A 677 -31.60 5.81 30.97
N ASP A 678 -32.40 5.46 31.98
CA ASP A 678 -33.59 6.15 32.52
C ASP A 678 -34.31 7.14 31.58
N LEU A 679 -35.34 6.62 30.89
CA LEU A 679 -36.23 7.38 30.00
C LEU A 679 -37.06 8.48 30.71
N ASN A 680 -36.88 8.72 32.01
CA ASN A 680 -37.49 9.86 32.74
C ASN A 680 -36.58 11.10 32.87
N ALA A 681 -35.36 11.08 32.33
CA ALA A 681 -34.50 12.27 32.29
C ALA A 681 -34.72 13.08 30.99
N GLY A 682 -35.34 14.26 31.09
CA GLY A 682 -35.72 15.11 29.95
C GLY A 682 -34.60 15.78 29.13
N ASN A 683 -33.36 15.28 29.19
CA ASN A 683 -32.21 15.75 28.40
C ASN A 683 -31.31 14.58 28.03
N ILE A 684 -31.37 14.10 26.78
CA ILE A 684 -30.45 13.08 26.24
C ILE A 684 -29.01 13.64 26.14
N LEU A 685 -28.86 14.93 25.84
CA LEU A 685 -27.54 15.59 25.78
C LEU A 685 -27.03 15.94 27.19
N HIS A 686 -26.00 15.25 27.65
CA HIS A 686 -25.28 15.61 28.87
C HIS A 686 -24.65 17.01 28.72
N SER A 687 -24.95 17.92 29.66
CA SER A 687 -24.91 19.39 29.48
C SER A 687 -23.57 20.06 29.13
N ASN A 688 -22.47 19.32 28.97
CA ASN A 688 -21.16 19.84 28.53
C ASN A 688 -20.40 18.91 27.56
N SER A 689 -20.94 17.75 27.19
CA SER A 689 -20.20 16.70 26.48
C SER A 689 -21.07 15.90 25.52
N PHE A 690 -20.53 15.64 24.33
CA PHE A 690 -21.12 14.86 23.26
C PHE A 690 -20.36 13.54 23.08
N VAL A 691 -21.05 12.42 22.98
CA VAL A 691 -20.49 11.05 22.93
C VAL A 691 -20.76 10.33 21.60
N VAL A 692 -20.00 9.27 21.33
CA VAL A 692 -20.40 8.30 20.29
C VAL A 692 -21.73 7.65 20.72
N GLY A 693 -22.69 7.59 19.80
CA GLY A 693 -24.11 7.31 20.08
C GLY A 693 -25.01 8.55 20.05
N ASP A 694 -24.49 9.75 20.33
CA ASP A 694 -25.31 10.97 20.36
C ASP A 694 -25.76 11.41 18.97
N LEU A 695 -26.85 12.20 18.96
CA LEU A 695 -27.56 12.61 17.75
C LEU A 695 -27.20 14.01 17.29
N PHE A 696 -27.02 14.14 15.99
CA PHE A 696 -26.86 15.42 15.34
C PHE A 696 -27.68 15.53 14.05
N LEU A 697 -28.08 16.76 13.76
CA LEU A 697 -28.59 17.17 12.46
C LEU A 697 -27.46 17.77 11.63
N ALA A 698 -27.42 17.44 10.34
CA ALA A 698 -26.51 18.06 9.39
C ALA A 698 -27.22 18.39 8.06
N LEU A 699 -26.77 19.43 7.38
CA LEU A 699 -27.18 19.70 5.99
C LEU A 699 -26.29 18.92 5.03
N VAL A 700 -26.90 18.12 4.14
CA VAL A 700 -26.21 17.26 3.17
C VAL A 700 -26.65 17.54 1.73
N CYS A 701 -25.73 17.34 0.77
CA CYS A 701 -26.04 17.38 -0.67
C CYS A 701 -26.70 16.07 -1.13
N THR A 702 -27.67 16.16 -2.04
CA THR A 702 -28.33 15.00 -2.68
C THR A 702 -27.91 14.86 -4.15
N PRO A 703 -28.18 13.72 -4.83
CA PRO A 703 -27.88 13.56 -6.26
C PRO A 703 -28.67 14.53 -7.14
N GLU A 704 -29.91 14.85 -6.73
CA GLU A 704 -30.80 15.77 -7.43
C GLU A 704 -30.37 17.23 -7.40
N LYS A 705 -29.40 17.55 -6.52
CA LYS A 705 -28.82 18.88 -6.25
C LYS A 705 -29.70 19.76 -5.36
N SER A 706 -30.40 19.16 -4.39
CA SER A 706 -30.89 19.84 -3.19
C SER A 706 -29.86 19.78 -2.05
N LEU A 707 -29.98 20.72 -1.11
CA LEU A 707 -29.36 20.61 0.22
C LEU A 707 -30.48 20.32 1.21
N THR A 708 -30.42 19.16 1.86
CA THR A 708 -31.48 18.64 2.76
C THR A 708 -30.94 18.42 4.15
N LEU A 709 -31.81 18.46 5.15
CA LEU A 709 -31.48 17.98 6.49
C LEU A 709 -31.30 16.46 6.48
N ALA A 710 -30.40 15.95 7.31
CA ALA A 710 -30.25 14.55 7.67
C ALA A 710 -30.18 14.44 9.20
N LEU A 711 -30.93 13.49 9.79
CA LEU A 711 -30.73 13.05 11.17
C LEU A 711 -29.70 11.93 11.17
N THR A 712 -28.75 11.97 12.10
CA THR A 712 -27.58 11.11 12.09
C THR A 712 -27.16 10.70 13.49
N CYS A 713 -26.96 9.39 13.70
CA CYS A 713 -26.42 8.83 14.93
C CYS A 713 -24.89 8.76 14.84
N THR A 714 -24.18 9.30 15.83
CA THR A 714 -22.70 9.39 15.79
C THR A 714 -22.05 8.02 15.97
N THR A 715 -21.30 7.57 14.96
CA THR A 715 -20.51 6.33 15.04
C THR A 715 -19.03 6.56 15.34
N HIS A 716 -18.50 7.78 15.10
CA HIS A 716 -17.10 8.10 15.38
C HIS A 716 -16.85 9.62 15.49
N ILE A 717 -16.24 10.06 16.60
CA ILE A 717 -15.76 11.43 16.78
C ILE A 717 -14.25 11.47 16.50
N SER A 718 -13.78 12.51 15.81
CA SER A 718 -12.34 12.77 15.69
C SER A 718 -12.01 14.25 15.87
N ASP A 719 -10.87 14.56 16.50
CA ASP A 719 -10.26 15.90 16.52
C ASP A 719 -8.82 15.81 16.02
N ASN A 720 -8.45 16.69 15.09
CA ASN A 720 -7.15 16.73 14.42
C ASN A 720 -6.65 15.39 13.84
N GLY A 721 -7.56 14.43 13.59
CA GLY A 721 -7.26 13.09 13.10
C GLY A 721 -7.15 11.99 14.17
N VAL A 722 -7.17 12.35 15.47
CA VAL A 722 -7.24 11.41 16.59
C VAL A 722 -8.71 11.04 16.85
N ALA A 723 -9.00 9.78 17.15
CA ALA A 723 -10.35 9.30 17.48
C ALA A 723 -10.69 9.52 18.97
N HIS A 724 -11.94 9.87 19.27
CA HIS A 724 -12.45 10.12 20.62
C HIS A 724 -13.80 9.42 20.84
N GLY A 725 -14.04 8.91 22.06
CA GLY A 725 -15.37 8.43 22.47
C GLY A 725 -16.28 9.54 23.01
N THR A 726 -15.69 10.67 23.41
CA THR A 726 -16.38 11.83 24.00
C THR A 726 -15.63 13.11 23.66
N ILE A 727 -16.34 14.21 23.43
CA ILE A 727 -15.77 15.55 23.24
C ILE A 727 -16.62 16.61 23.96
N LYS A 728 -16.01 17.72 24.39
CA LYS A 728 -16.77 18.85 24.94
C LYS A 728 -17.54 19.58 23.84
N THR A 729 -18.78 19.98 24.14
CA THR A 729 -19.67 20.67 23.19
C THR A 729 -19.05 21.96 22.65
N ASP A 730 -18.39 22.75 23.50
CA ASP A 730 -17.66 23.96 23.09
C ASP A 730 -16.52 23.65 22.10
N THR A 731 -15.80 22.53 22.27
CA THR A 731 -14.72 22.12 21.36
C THR A 731 -15.29 21.61 20.04
N LEU A 732 -16.37 20.82 20.10
CA LEU A 732 -17.08 20.28 18.94
C LEU A 732 -17.58 21.39 18.01
N LEU A 733 -18.22 22.41 18.56
CA LEU A 733 -18.82 23.51 17.81
C LEU A 733 -17.83 24.62 17.44
N ASN A 734 -16.57 24.55 17.87
CA ASN A 734 -15.55 25.57 17.61
C ASN A 734 -14.99 25.47 16.16
N PRO A 735 -15.17 26.49 15.29
CA PRO A 735 -14.68 26.46 13.91
C PRO A 735 -13.14 26.46 13.76
N ARG A 736 -12.39 26.62 14.86
CA ARG A 736 -10.92 26.52 14.89
C ARG A 736 -10.42 25.12 15.30
N ALA A 737 -11.26 24.31 15.94
CA ALA A 737 -10.94 22.93 16.26
C ALA A 737 -11.08 22.07 14.99
N VAL A 738 -10.29 21.00 14.86
CA VAL A 738 -10.25 20.19 13.63
C VAL A 738 -11.17 18.98 13.79
N VAL A 739 -12.33 19.22 14.39
CA VAL A 739 -13.30 18.20 14.79
C VAL A 739 -14.14 17.77 13.60
N LYS A 740 -14.36 16.46 13.47
CA LYS A 740 -15.30 15.85 12.54
C LYS A 740 -16.09 14.75 13.25
N LEU A 741 -17.41 14.76 13.05
CA LEU A 741 -18.29 13.64 13.36
C LEU A 741 -18.45 12.77 12.12
N SER A 742 -18.44 11.46 12.30
CA SER A 742 -19.01 10.50 11.36
C SER A 742 -20.21 9.82 12.02
N GLY A 743 -21.22 9.48 11.22
CA GLY A 743 -22.42 8.83 11.71
C GLY A 743 -23.34 8.33 10.61
N ASP A 744 -24.30 7.50 10.98
CA ASP A 744 -25.23 6.83 10.07
C ASP A 744 -26.59 7.54 9.98
N VAL A 745 -27.08 7.75 8.75
CA VAL A 745 -28.29 8.55 8.47
C VAL A 745 -29.55 7.75 8.74
N GLN A 746 -30.42 8.26 9.60
CA GLN A 746 -31.67 7.62 10.01
C GLN A 746 -32.84 7.91 9.06
N THR A 747 -33.84 7.02 9.04
CA THR A 747 -35.06 7.14 8.22
C THR A 747 -36.18 7.83 9.02
N LEU A 748 -36.51 9.08 8.66
CA LEU A 748 -37.64 9.83 9.25
C LEU A 748 -38.87 9.79 8.35
N LEU A 749 -40.04 9.56 8.96
CA LEU A 749 -41.35 9.53 8.31
C LEU A 749 -42.34 10.50 9.00
N PRO A 750 -43.28 11.13 8.29
CA PRO A 750 -44.27 12.06 8.86
C PRO A 750 -45.42 11.32 9.55
N SER A 751 -45.72 11.67 10.81
CA SER A 751 -46.67 10.95 11.66
C SER A 751 -48.03 10.65 11.01
N SER A 752 -48.47 9.40 11.06
CA SER A 752 -49.76 8.90 10.55
C SER A 752 -50.96 9.71 11.05
N HIS A 753 -50.96 10.11 12.34
CA HIS A 753 -52.07 10.76 13.03
C HIS A 753 -52.05 12.31 13.04
N SER A 754 -51.10 12.97 12.36
CA SER A 754 -51.06 14.44 12.29
C SER A 754 -52.28 15.02 11.54
N SER A 755 -53.24 15.58 12.27
CA SER A 755 -54.50 16.11 11.72
C SER A 755 -54.36 17.46 10.98
N SER A 756 -53.22 18.15 11.15
CA SER A 756 -52.84 19.33 10.39
C SER A 756 -51.73 18.99 9.38
N THR A 757 -51.95 19.28 8.10
CA THR A 757 -50.94 19.14 7.04
C THR A 757 -49.82 20.20 7.11
N SER A 758 -49.93 21.17 8.03
CA SER A 758 -49.09 22.37 8.11
C SER A 758 -47.90 22.28 9.07
N ASN A 759 -47.82 21.26 9.94
CA ASN A 759 -46.72 21.07 10.88
C ASN A 759 -46.60 19.57 11.23
N PRO A 760 -45.88 18.77 10.42
CA PRO A 760 -45.72 17.34 10.66
C PRO A 760 -44.78 17.06 11.83
N LEU A 761 -45.13 16.05 12.64
CA LEU A 761 -44.19 15.40 13.55
C LEU A 761 -43.39 14.37 12.76
N TRP A 762 -42.06 14.52 12.70
CA TRP A 762 -41.14 13.59 12.04
C TRP A 762 -40.72 12.51 13.02
N VAL A 763 -40.95 11.25 12.68
CA VAL A 763 -40.75 10.10 13.56
C VAL A 763 -39.75 9.13 12.93
N TRP A 764 -38.79 8.65 13.71
CA TRP A 764 -37.83 7.63 13.27
C TRP A 764 -38.52 6.26 13.18
N ASN A 765 -38.36 5.54 12.07
CA ASN A 765 -39.00 4.23 11.89
C ASN A 765 -38.13 3.04 12.40
N GLY A 766 -37.12 3.31 13.23
CA GLY A 766 -36.12 2.33 13.68
C GLY A 766 -35.04 2.01 12.62
N GLY A 767 -35.30 2.30 11.34
CA GLY A 767 -34.40 2.00 10.23
C GLY A 767 -33.42 3.12 9.86
N TYR A 768 -32.44 2.74 9.05
CA TYR A 768 -31.43 3.64 8.47
C TYR A 768 -31.60 3.76 6.96
N ILE A 769 -31.15 4.89 6.39
CA ILE A 769 -31.06 5.06 4.94
C ILE A 769 -29.98 4.11 4.40
N LYS A 770 -30.34 3.31 3.40
CA LYS A 770 -29.49 2.27 2.81
C LYS A 770 -29.18 2.62 1.35
N THR A 771 -28.03 2.24 0.82
CA THR A 771 -27.65 2.40 -0.59
C THR A 771 -27.47 1.05 -1.25
N SER A 772 -27.88 0.93 -2.51
CA SER A 772 -27.31 -0.10 -3.37
C SER A 772 -25.82 0.17 -3.54
N SER A 773 -25.02 -0.87 -3.34
CA SER A 773 -23.57 -0.87 -3.50
C SER A 773 -23.21 -2.04 -4.44
N PRO A 774 -22.91 -1.79 -5.73
CA PRO A 774 -22.43 -2.85 -6.62
C PRO A 774 -21.12 -3.39 -6.06
N MET A 775 -21.04 -4.71 -5.84
CA MET A 775 -19.84 -5.34 -5.30
C MET A 775 -18.77 -5.41 -6.40
N PRO A 776 -17.57 -4.82 -6.23
CA PRO A 776 -16.55 -4.78 -7.27
C PRO A 776 -16.14 -6.19 -7.73
N GLY A 777 -16.44 -6.52 -8.98
CA GLY A 777 -16.18 -7.85 -9.57
C GLY A 777 -17.44 -8.70 -9.80
N THR A 778 -18.62 -8.27 -9.36
CA THR A 778 -19.88 -9.02 -9.52
C THR A 778 -21.03 -8.13 -9.99
N ASN A 779 -22.12 -8.74 -10.46
CA ASN A 779 -23.36 -8.04 -10.80
C ASN A 779 -24.28 -7.76 -9.58
N ILE A 780 -23.91 -8.17 -8.36
CA ILE A 780 -24.75 -7.98 -7.17
C ILE A 780 -24.63 -6.55 -6.63
N THR A 781 -25.78 -5.89 -6.42
CA THR A 781 -25.89 -4.71 -5.56
C THR A 781 -26.35 -5.08 -4.16
N THR A 782 -25.47 -5.02 -3.16
CA THR A 782 -25.83 -5.20 -1.75
C THR A 782 -26.38 -3.91 -1.13
N SER A 783 -27.10 -4.02 -0.01
CA SER A 783 -27.74 -2.90 0.67
C SER A 783 -26.92 -2.44 1.88
N ARG A 784 -26.24 -1.29 1.77
CA ARG A 784 -25.31 -0.77 2.79
C ARG A 784 -25.86 0.49 3.47
N VAL A 785 -25.73 0.61 4.79
CA VAL A 785 -26.12 1.83 5.53
C VAL A 785 -25.34 3.07 5.05
N MET A 786 -26.02 4.21 4.98
CA MET A 786 -25.49 5.49 4.50
C MET A 786 -24.86 6.30 5.64
N SER A 787 -23.53 6.20 5.75
CA SER A 787 -22.73 7.03 6.66
C SER A 787 -22.35 8.38 6.03
N ILE A 788 -22.33 9.44 6.83
CA ILE A 788 -21.80 10.76 6.47
C ILE A 788 -20.69 11.20 7.43
N THR A 789 -19.79 12.09 6.97
CA THR A 789 -18.77 12.75 7.81
C THR A 789 -18.88 14.26 7.65
N VAL A 790 -19.00 14.99 8.76
CA VAL A 790 -19.28 16.43 8.81
C VAL A 790 -18.36 17.12 9.83
N PRO A 791 -17.81 18.32 9.55
CA PRO A 791 -17.08 19.10 10.55
C PRO A 791 -17.97 19.46 11.75
N GLY A 792 -17.43 19.41 12.97
CA GLY A 792 -18.20 19.60 14.20
C GLY A 792 -18.99 20.91 14.28
N TYR A 793 -18.37 22.02 13.85
CA TYR A 793 -19.02 23.34 13.80
C TYR A 793 -20.13 23.48 12.73
N LEU A 794 -20.41 22.41 11.97
CA LEU A 794 -21.45 22.34 10.93
C LEU A 794 -22.51 21.27 11.21
N VAL A 795 -22.64 20.84 12.46
CA VAL A 795 -23.77 20.04 12.95
C VAL A 795 -24.59 20.83 13.97
N GLU A 796 -25.83 20.41 14.21
CA GLU A 796 -26.67 20.89 15.31
C GLU A 796 -27.04 19.72 16.20
N LEU A 797 -26.84 19.85 17.51
CA LEU A 797 -27.08 18.77 18.48
C LEU A 797 -28.57 18.72 18.82
N VAL A 798 -29.16 17.54 18.87
CA VAL A 798 -30.61 17.39 19.10
C VAL A 798 -30.96 16.42 20.22
N ASN A 799 -31.97 16.81 20.99
CA ASN A 799 -32.62 16.04 22.03
C ASN A 799 -34.07 15.75 21.57
N PRO A 800 -34.33 14.68 20.80
CA PRO A 800 -35.66 14.37 20.28
C PRO A 800 -36.63 13.98 21.39
N SER A 801 -37.93 14.18 21.17
CA SER A 801 -38.95 13.64 22.07
C SER A 801 -39.09 12.13 21.85
N VAL A 802 -39.08 11.34 22.93
CA VAL A 802 -39.43 9.92 22.86
C VAL A 802 -40.94 9.79 22.70
N VAL A 803 -41.37 9.00 21.72
CA VAL A 803 -42.77 8.76 21.36
C VAL A 803 -43.00 7.28 21.08
N LYS A 804 -44.27 6.87 20.99
CA LYS A 804 -44.63 5.55 20.48
C LYS A 804 -44.69 5.54 18.95
N ALA A 805 -44.19 4.47 18.34
CA ALA A 805 -44.24 4.29 16.90
C ALA A 805 -45.66 3.91 16.44
N SER A 806 -46.35 2.99 17.12
CA SER A 806 -47.73 2.61 16.76
C SER A 806 -48.76 3.75 16.90
N ASP A 807 -48.51 4.71 17.79
CA ASP A 807 -49.32 5.94 17.92
C ASP A 807 -49.06 6.94 16.76
N HIS A 808 -48.07 6.70 15.89
CA HIS A 808 -47.57 7.67 14.90
C HIS A 808 -47.13 7.12 13.54
N LEU A 809 -47.09 5.81 13.30
CA LEU A 809 -46.65 5.17 12.05
C LEU A 809 -47.58 4.01 11.71
N LEU A 810 -47.59 3.60 10.44
CA LEU A 810 -48.35 2.42 10.01
C LEU A 810 -47.65 1.12 10.45
N PRO A 811 -48.38 0.00 10.68
CA PRO A 811 -47.76 -1.26 11.09
C PRO A 811 -46.68 -1.81 10.15
N CYS A 812 -46.73 -1.47 8.86
CA CYS A 812 -45.68 -1.79 7.89
C CYS A 812 -44.43 -0.89 7.98
N GLU A 813 -44.58 0.34 8.48
CA GLU A 813 -43.50 1.32 8.67
C GLU A 813 -42.72 1.04 9.97
N CYS A 814 -43.39 0.49 11.00
CA CYS A 814 -42.79 0.08 12.27
C CYS A 814 -41.89 -1.17 12.21
N THR A 815 -41.62 -1.73 11.03
CA THR A 815 -40.95 -3.04 10.86
C THR A 815 -39.47 -3.08 11.27
N GLU A 816 -38.81 -1.92 11.39
CA GLU A 816 -37.45 -1.81 11.95
C GLU A 816 -37.45 -1.23 13.39
N VAL A 817 -38.63 -1.02 14.02
CA VAL A 817 -38.77 -0.52 15.41
C VAL A 817 -38.62 -1.65 16.43
N ASN A 818 -38.14 -1.31 17.64
CA ASN A 818 -38.01 -2.23 18.77
C ASN A 818 -39.36 -2.68 19.38
N SER A 819 -39.32 -3.75 20.19
CA SER A 819 -40.49 -4.34 20.89
C SER A 819 -41.21 -3.38 21.82
N ASN A 820 -40.51 -2.35 22.30
CA ASN A 820 -41.06 -1.40 23.26
C ASN A 820 -41.93 -0.35 22.55
N ASP A 821 -42.08 -0.46 21.23
CA ASP A 821 -42.76 0.49 20.37
C ASP A 821 -42.20 1.92 20.51
N SER A 822 -40.99 2.07 21.05
CA SER A 822 -40.46 3.35 21.53
C SER A 822 -39.45 3.90 20.55
N THR A 823 -39.71 5.10 20.02
CA THR A 823 -38.87 5.73 19.00
C THR A 823 -38.74 7.24 19.23
N TRP A 824 -37.99 7.92 18.36
CA TRP A 824 -37.69 9.34 18.44
C TRP A 824 -38.54 10.17 17.50
N ALA A 825 -38.88 11.38 17.93
CA ALA A 825 -39.56 12.36 17.11
C ALA A 825 -38.98 13.78 17.21
N LEU A 826 -39.17 14.54 16.14
CA LEU A 826 -38.81 15.95 15.99
C LEU A 826 -40.00 16.71 15.39
N SER A 827 -40.36 17.86 15.95
CA SER A 827 -41.35 18.76 15.34
C SER A 827 -40.77 19.48 14.12
N ASP A 828 -41.60 19.87 13.15
CA ASP A 828 -41.12 20.63 11.99
C ASP A 828 -40.50 21.97 12.43
N ASP A 829 -41.06 22.65 13.44
CA ASP A 829 -40.47 23.87 13.99
C ASP A 829 -39.00 23.70 14.42
N ALA A 830 -38.65 22.54 15.02
CA ALA A 830 -37.29 22.24 15.44
C ALA A 830 -36.36 21.95 14.24
N THR A 831 -36.84 21.17 13.25
CA THR A 831 -36.05 20.81 12.07
C THR A 831 -35.85 22.02 11.12
N GLN A 832 -36.86 22.87 10.93
CA GLN A 832 -36.76 24.12 10.18
C GLN A 832 -35.85 25.16 10.86
N THR A 833 -35.88 25.21 12.20
CA THR A 833 -34.92 26.02 12.99
C THR A 833 -33.50 25.51 12.78
N ALA A 834 -33.26 24.20 12.88
CA ALA A 834 -31.95 23.61 12.65
C ALA A 834 -31.45 23.83 11.20
N ILE A 835 -32.32 23.69 10.19
CA ILE A 835 -32.01 24.01 8.78
C ILE A 835 -31.52 25.46 8.65
N SER A 836 -32.15 26.39 9.36
CA SER A 836 -31.82 27.82 9.31
C SER A 836 -30.48 28.10 10.00
N LEU A 837 -30.28 27.59 11.22
CA LEU A 837 -29.03 27.72 11.99
C LEU A 837 -27.83 27.10 11.26
N LEU A 838 -27.99 25.89 10.71
CA LEU A 838 -26.95 25.21 9.92
C LEU A 838 -26.62 25.98 8.63
N TRP A 839 -27.62 26.57 7.98
CA TRP A 839 -27.40 27.39 6.79
C TRP A 839 -26.61 28.67 7.12
N ASP A 840 -26.93 29.33 8.23
CA ASP A 840 -26.20 30.53 8.65
C ASP A 840 -24.78 30.23 9.14
N ARG A 841 -24.53 29.08 9.78
CA ARG A 841 -23.15 28.61 10.05
C ARG A 841 -22.37 28.41 8.74
N ILE A 842 -22.97 27.78 7.72
CA ILE A 842 -22.38 27.61 6.38
C ILE A 842 -22.07 28.97 5.73
N ASN A 843 -22.97 29.95 5.83
CA ASN A 843 -22.79 31.30 5.29
C ASN A 843 -21.67 32.06 6.01
N ASN A 844 -21.73 32.13 7.34
CA ASN A 844 -20.83 32.91 8.19
C ASN A 844 -19.39 32.36 8.15
N HIS A 845 -19.21 31.04 8.12
CA HIS A 845 -17.90 30.41 7.97
C HIS A 845 -17.46 30.27 6.50
N LYS A 846 -18.21 30.85 5.55
CA LYS A 846 -17.93 30.85 4.09
C LYS A 846 -17.66 29.45 3.52
N VAL A 847 -18.34 28.43 4.04
CA VAL A 847 -18.09 27.03 3.69
C VAL A 847 -18.45 26.78 2.23
N THR A 848 -17.51 26.23 1.47
CA THR A 848 -17.76 25.95 0.05
C THR A 848 -18.68 24.74 -0.08
N LEU A 849 -19.75 24.85 -0.88
CA LEU A 849 -20.75 23.78 -1.10
C LEU A 849 -20.19 22.50 -1.75
N THR A 850 -18.89 22.44 -2.07
CA THR A 850 -18.16 21.23 -2.46
C THR A 850 -17.65 20.42 -1.27
N MET A 851 -17.54 21.02 -0.08
CA MET A 851 -17.02 20.38 1.14
C MET A 851 -18.12 19.79 2.03
N ILE A 852 -19.38 20.10 1.75
CA ILE A 852 -20.53 19.50 2.45
C ILE A 852 -20.67 18.03 2.02
N ALA A 853 -20.93 17.15 3.00
CA ALA A 853 -21.19 15.73 2.78
C ALA A 853 -22.28 15.52 1.71
N THR A 854 -22.14 14.46 0.92
CA THR A 854 -23.06 14.17 -0.20
C THR A 854 -23.59 12.75 -0.07
N VAL A 855 -24.86 12.62 0.31
CA VAL A 855 -25.61 11.36 0.22
C VAL A 855 -25.84 11.09 -1.28
N ARG A 856 -25.42 9.91 -1.75
CA ARG A 856 -25.43 9.56 -3.18
C ARG A 856 -26.63 8.73 -3.62
N VAL A 857 -27.60 8.52 -2.74
CA VAL A 857 -28.79 7.70 -2.96
C VAL A 857 -29.93 8.54 -3.55
N ALA A 858 -30.71 7.95 -4.42
CA ALA A 858 -32.08 8.37 -4.72
C ALA A 858 -33.02 7.22 -4.34
N GLN A 859 -33.79 7.40 -3.27
CA GLN A 859 -34.76 6.43 -2.74
C GLN A 859 -36.01 7.19 -2.30
N ALA A 860 -37.15 6.50 -2.23
CA ALA A 860 -38.42 7.10 -1.80
C ALA A 860 -38.39 7.69 -0.36
N SER A 861 -37.43 7.25 0.48
CA SER A 861 -37.24 7.67 1.87
C SER A 861 -36.18 8.77 2.07
N PHE A 862 -35.40 9.16 1.04
CA PHE A 862 -34.43 10.25 1.17
C PHE A 862 -34.24 11.05 -0.14
N PRO A 863 -34.45 12.39 -0.16
CA PRO A 863 -34.81 13.28 0.97
C PRO A 863 -36.07 12.87 1.71
N TYR A 864 -36.21 13.29 2.98
CA TYR A 864 -37.44 13.06 3.71
C TYR A 864 -38.61 13.78 3.03
N HIS A 865 -39.78 13.17 3.01
CA HIS A 865 -40.94 13.63 2.27
C HIS A 865 -42.19 13.68 3.16
N ALA A 866 -43.01 14.70 2.98
CA ALA A 866 -44.35 14.75 3.57
C ALA A 866 -45.33 13.87 2.75
N LYS A 867 -46.47 13.52 3.34
CA LYS A 867 -47.49 12.64 2.70
C LYS A 867 -48.07 13.19 1.40
N ASP A 868 -47.92 14.50 1.14
CA ASP A 868 -48.34 15.18 -0.09
C ASP A 868 -47.25 15.20 -1.18
N VAL A 869 -46.13 14.49 -0.97
CA VAL A 869 -44.94 14.42 -1.84
C VAL A 869 -44.18 15.76 -1.94
N SER A 870 -44.54 16.76 -1.15
CA SER A 870 -43.76 18.01 -1.06
C SER A 870 -42.39 17.77 -0.43
N LYS A 871 -41.40 18.60 -0.83
CA LYS A 871 -40.01 18.51 -0.37
C LYS A 871 -39.78 19.32 0.91
N VAL A 872 -40.36 18.83 2.00
CA VAL A 872 -40.11 19.35 3.36
C VAL A 872 -38.70 18.93 3.82
N LEU A 873 -38.14 19.63 4.80
CA LEU A 873 -36.75 19.48 5.28
C LEU A 873 -35.62 19.81 4.26
N VAL A 874 -35.97 20.39 3.11
CA VAL A 874 -35.01 20.91 2.12
C VAL A 874 -34.74 22.40 2.37
N CYS A 875 -33.47 22.76 2.54
CA CYS A 875 -33.06 24.16 2.63
C CYS A 875 -33.16 24.83 1.24
N ALA A 876 -34.24 25.58 1.00
CA ALA A 876 -34.52 26.20 -0.30
C ALA A 876 -33.45 27.22 -0.74
N ALA A 877 -32.99 28.08 0.16
CA ALA A 877 -31.95 29.06 -0.11
C ALA A 877 -30.60 28.39 -0.48
N ALA A 878 -30.23 27.35 0.26
CA ALA A 878 -29.04 26.56 -0.02
C ALA A 878 -29.15 25.78 -1.33
N THR A 879 -30.30 25.16 -1.60
CA THR A 879 -30.60 24.46 -2.85
C THR A 879 -30.49 25.40 -4.06
N LYS A 880 -30.97 26.64 -3.95
CA LYS A 880 -30.78 27.68 -4.99
C LYS A 880 -29.29 27.97 -5.23
N ARG A 881 -28.50 28.19 -4.17
CA ARG A 881 -27.04 28.41 -4.27
C ARG A 881 -26.28 27.18 -4.78
N LEU A 882 -26.71 25.97 -4.42
CA LEU A 882 -26.10 24.70 -4.83
C LEU A 882 -26.29 24.44 -6.32
N ASN A 883 -27.48 24.70 -6.86
CA ASN A 883 -27.76 24.58 -8.29
C ASN A 883 -26.95 25.57 -9.13
N ILE A 884 -26.75 26.81 -8.63
CA ILE A 884 -25.86 27.80 -9.23
C ILE A 884 -24.39 27.31 -9.22
N THR A 885 -23.97 26.58 -8.18
CA THR A 885 -22.55 26.22 -7.94
C THR A 885 -22.12 24.89 -8.57
N LYS A 886 -22.97 23.86 -8.55
CA LYS A 886 -22.64 22.44 -8.89
C LYS A 886 -23.34 21.91 -10.15
N GLY A 887 -23.93 22.80 -10.95
CA GLY A 887 -24.40 22.58 -12.33
C GLY A 887 -25.01 21.21 -12.66
N LYS A 888 -26.34 21.11 -12.75
CA LYS A 888 -26.98 20.24 -13.77
C LYS A 888 -26.50 20.69 -15.17
N ALA A 889 -26.96 20.08 -16.26
CA ALA A 889 -26.65 20.54 -17.62
C ALA A 889 -27.39 21.87 -17.95
N ILE A 890 -27.11 22.90 -17.15
CA ILE A 890 -27.52 24.28 -17.29
C ILE A 890 -26.32 24.96 -17.92
N THR A 891 -26.45 25.23 -19.20
CA THR A 891 -25.77 26.31 -19.91
C THR A 891 -25.70 27.54 -19.01
N SER A 892 -24.49 27.92 -18.59
CA SER A 892 -24.33 29.11 -17.77
C SER A 892 -24.46 30.33 -18.66
N GLU A 893 -25.41 31.20 -18.36
CA GLU A 893 -25.49 32.52 -18.95
C GLU A 893 -24.14 33.24 -18.77
N CYS A 894 -23.57 33.74 -19.86
CA CYS A 894 -22.37 34.55 -19.80
C CYS A 894 -22.69 35.92 -19.17
N PRO A 895 -22.00 36.33 -18.08
CA PRO A 895 -22.25 37.63 -17.47
C PRO A 895 -22.12 38.81 -18.44
N VAL A 896 -21.24 38.69 -19.44
CA VAL A 896 -20.92 39.70 -20.45
C VAL A 896 -21.97 39.74 -21.56
N CYS A 897 -22.08 38.68 -22.37
CA CYS A 897 -22.90 38.67 -23.59
C CYS A 897 -24.29 38.04 -23.44
N LYS A 898 -24.65 37.56 -22.24
CA LYS A 898 -25.92 36.90 -21.95
C LYS A 898 -26.23 35.62 -22.74
N LYS A 899 -25.26 35.10 -23.49
CA LYS A 899 -25.39 33.82 -24.21
C LYS A 899 -25.13 32.64 -23.28
N GLU A 900 -25.90 31.59 -23.48
CA GLU A 900 -25.84 30.33 -22.74
C GLU A 900 -24.61 29.49 -23.12
N THR A 901 -23.78 29.08 -22.15
CA THR A 901 -22.54 28.32 -22.42
C THR A 901 -22.24 27.19 -21.44
N ILE A 902 -21.90 26.02 -21.99
CA ILE A 902 -21.47 24.84 -21.22
C ILE A 902 -20.14 25.14 -20.50
N ASN A 903 -19.15 25.69 -21.21
CA ASN A 903 -17.82 25.98 -20.67
C ASN A 903 -17.57 27.50 -20.60
N LEU A 904 -18.05 28.11 -19.50
CA LEU A 904 -17.98 29.54 -19.26
C LEU A 904 -16.55 30.11 -19.34
N ARG A 905 -15.51 29.38 -18.88
CA ARG A 905 -14.11 29.84 -18.96
C ARG A 905 -13.60 29.90 -20.40
N THR A 906 -13.89 28.88 -21.21
CA THR A 906 -13.51 28.86 -22.64
C THR A 906 -14.19 30.01 -23.39
N HIS A 907 -15.46 30.27 -23.09
CA HIS A 907 -16.26 31.33 -23.71
C HIS A 907 -15.87 32.74 -23.23
N MET A 908 -15.70 32.95 -21.92
CA MET A 908 -15.19 34.21 -21.34
C MET A 908 -13.79 34.55 -21.85
N GLY A 909 -12.98 33.54 -22.18
CA GLY A 909 -11.69 33.73 -22.86
C GLY A 909 -11.79 34.44 -24.21
N ILE A 910 -12.92 34.39 -24.91
CA ILE A 910 -13.15 35.14 -26.16
C ILE A 910 -13.34 36.63 -25.84
N HIS A 911 -14.27 36.96 -24.93
CA HIS A 911 -14.49 38.35 -24.48
C HIS A 911 -13.21 39.01 -23.93
N VAL A 912 -12.43 38.26 -23.15
CA VAL A 912 -11.13 38.74 -22.63
C VAL A 912 -10.12 38.99 -23.77
N LEU A 913 -10.11 38.16 -24.83
CA LEU A 913 -9.26 38.42 -26.01
C LEU A 913 -9.77 39.59 -26.85
N HIS A 914 -11.08 39.75 -27.04
CA HIS A 914 -11.67 40.88 -27.75
C HIS A 914 -11.23 42.20 -27.11
N VAL A 915 -11.41 42.35 -25.80
CA VAL A 915 -10.96 43.56 -25.08
C VAL A 915 -9.43 43.70 -25.06
N ALA A 916 -8.67 42.61 -24.91
CA ALA A 916 -7.20 42.65 -25.03
C ALA A 916 -6.67 42.94 -26.45
N ARG A 917 -7.54 42.91 -27.47
CA ARG A 917 -7.26 43.27 -28.87
C ARG A 917 -7.95 44.58 -29.29
N GLY A 918 -8.64 45.27 -28.39
CA GLY A 918 -9.35 46.52 -28.68
C GLY A 918 -10.61 46.34 -29.54
N ILE A 919 -11.12 45.11 -29.68
CA ILE A 919 -12.36 44.81 -30.41
C ILE A 919 -13.53 45.19 -29.52
N ILE A 920 -14.39 46.10 -30.00
CA ILE A 920 -15.62 46.49 -29.34
C ILE A 920 -16.69 45.42 -29.63
N GLU A 921 -17.22 44.80 -28.58
CA GLU A 921 -18.31 43.84 -28.69
C GLU A 921 -19.66 44.50 -28.42
N ASP A 922 -20.67 44.20 -29.23
CA ASP A 922 -22.07 44.51 -28.92
C ASP A 922 -22.63 43.46 -27.94
N VAL A 923 -22.50 43.75 -26.64
CA VAL A 923 -22.84 42.85 -25.53
C VAL A 923 -23.45 43.63 -24.35
N PRO A 924 -24.43 43.09 -23.62
CA PRO A 924 -25.13 43.84 -22.56
C PRO A 924 -24.24 44.34 -21.40
N ASN A 925 -23.17 43.62 -21.05
CA ASN A 925 -22.24 44.02 -19.98
C ASN A 925 -20.77 43.92 -20.46
N PRO A 926 -20.24 44.91 -21.21
CA PRO A 926 -18.88 44.84 -21.76
C PRO A 926 -17.81 44.83 -20.66
N ILE A 927 -16.67 44.17 -20.93
CA ILE A 927 -15.53 44.12 -20.00
C ILE A 927 -14.78 45.46 -20.04
N ILE A 928 -14.94 46.26 -18.99
CA ILE A 928 -14.27 47.58 -18.83
C ILE A 928 -12.94 47.53 -18.05
N ASN A 929 -12.55 46.36 -17.55
CA ASN A 929 -11.40 46.21 -16.64
C ASN A 929 -10.12 45.79 -17.39
N LEU A 930 -8.99 46.44 -17.10
CA LEU A 930 -7.68 46.10 -17.68
C LEU A 930 -7.09 44.75 -17.21
N ASN A 931 -7.63 44.17 -16.14
CA ASN A 931 -7.27 42.85 -15.63
C ASN A 931 -8.54 42.04 -15.30
N PRO A 932 -9.27 41.53 -16.30
CA PRO A 932 -10.51 40.78 -16.09
C PRO A 932 -10.25 39.36 -15.58
N CYS A 933 -11.18 38.84 -14.78
CA CYS A 933 -11.16 37.47 -14.30
C CYS A 933 -11.74 36.53 -15.36
N GLY A 934 -10.99 35.48 -15.74
CA GLY A 934 -11.34 34.52 -16.80
C GLY A 934 -12.59 33.64 -16.57
N TYR A 935 -13.40 33.94 -15.55
CA TYR A 935 -14.71 33.33 -15.30
C TYR A 935 -15.89 34.31 -15.34
N CYS A 936 -15.70 35.58 -14.93
CA CYS A 936 -16.80 36.55 -14.79
C CYS A 936 -16.62 37.86 -15.56
N GLY A 937 -15.44 38.16 -16.11
CA GLY A 937 -15.14 39.43 -16.78
C GLY A 937 -14.93 40.64 -15.85
N GLY A 938 -15.40 40.58 -14.61
CA GLY A 938 -15.10 41.54 -13.54
C GLY A 938 -13.61 41.56 -13.14
N PRO A 939 -13.17 42.53 -12.31
CA PRO A 939 -11.75 42.68 -11.96
C PRO A 939 -11.20 41.45 -11.23
N ALA A 940 -9.97 41.05 -11.56
CA ALA A 940 -9.27 39.90 -10.97
C ALA A 940 -8.65 40.21 -9.59
N THR A 941 -9.44 40.75 -8.67
CA THR A 941 -9.05 41.20 -7.32
C THR A 941 -10.00 40.63 -6.25
N GLY A 942 -9.53 40.45 -5.02
CA GLY A 942 -10.35 39.90 -3.94
C GLY A 942 -10.74 38.44 -4.21
N ASP A 943 -12.02 38.08 -4.09
CA ASP A 943 -12.47 36.70 -4.40
C ASP A 943 -12.15 36.26 -5.85
N CYS A 944 -12.04 37.19 -6.79
CA CYS A 944 -11.69 36.92 -8.18
C CYS A 944 -10.17 36.86 -8.44
N GLU A 945 -9.34 37.10 -7.42
CA GLU A 945 -7.88 37.06 -7.51
C GLU A 945 -7.37 35.60 -7.55
N PRO A 946 -6.48 35.26 -8.49
CA PRO A 946 -5.91 33.92 -8.55
C PRO A 946 -4.63 33.80 -7.72
N THR A 947 -4.45 32.65 -7.08
CA THR A 947 -3.20 32.25 -6.39
C THR A 947 -2.72 30.92 -6.94
N ILE A 948 -1.41 30.71 -7.03
CA ILE A 948 -0.80 29.41 -7.35
C ILE A 948 0.09 28.98 -6.20
N LYS A 949 0.01 27.70 -5.80
CA LYS A 949 0.87 27.06 -4.80
C LYS A 949 1.54 25.83 -5.39
N GLU A 950 2.84 25.71 -5.17
CA GLU A 950 3.63 24.55 -5.56
C GLU A 950 3.61 23.49 -4.46
N MET A 951 3.36 22.23 -4.83
CA MET A 951 3.26 21.09 -3.91
C MET A 951 4.09 19.92 -4.44
N ALA A 952 4.42 18.96 -3.58
CA ALA A 952 5.26 17.80 -3.93
C ALA A 952 4.71 16.90 -5.07
N LYS A 953 3.44 17.07 -5.48
CA LYS A 953 2.80 16.39 -6.61
C LYS A 953 2.40 17.33 -7.77
N GLY A 954 2.85 18.59 -7.76
CA GLY A 954 2.64 19.58 -8.83
C GLY A 954 2.08 20.93 -8.38
N LEU A 955 1.77 21.80 -9.35
CA LEU A 955 1.16 23.11 -9.12
C LEU A 955 -0.35 23.01 -8.90
N THR A 956 -0.84 23.70 -7.88
CA THR A 956 -2.28 23.87 -7.60
C THR A 956 -2.68 25.34 -7.72
N CYS A 957 -3.92 25.62 -8.14
CA CYS A 957 -4.41 26.98 -8.34
C CYS A 957 -5.72 27.22 -7.57
N THR A 958 -5.72 28.27 -6.75
CA THR A 958 -6.85 28.72 -5.94
C THR A 958 -7.40 30.03 -6.52
N ILE A 959 -8.73 30.12 -6.62
CA ILE A 959 -9.49 31.29 -7.08
C ILE A 959 -10.87 31.12 -6.45
N ASN A 960 -11.51 32.17 -5.95
CA ASN A 960 -12.79 32.09 -5.23
C ASN A 960 -13.96 32.74 -6.00
N CYS A 961 -13.74 33.12 -7.26
CA CYS A 961 -14.71 33.77 -8.14
C CYS A 961 -16.08 33.04 -8.12
N PRO A 962 -17.21 33.74 -7.88
CA PRO A 962 -18.55 33.12 -7.87
C PRO A 962 -18.93 32.38 -9.16
N CYS A 963 -18.36 32.78 -10.31
CA CYS A 963 -18.61 32.14 -11.61
C CYS A 963 -17.67 30.95 -11.91
N LYS A 964 -16.86 30.50 -10.95
CA LYS A 964 -15.84 29.46 -11.13
C LYS A 964 -16.45 28.08 -11.38
N LYS A 965 -16.14 27.49 -12.54
CA LYS A 965 -16.31 26.04 -12.83
C LYS A 965 -15.02 25.27 -12.58
N THR A 966 -15.13 23.97 -12.31
CA THR A 966 -14.02 23.03 -12.08
C THR A 966 -12.90 23.15 -13.11
N LEU A 967 -11.64 23.18 -12.66
CA LEU A 967 -10.47 23.41 -13.52
C LEU A 967 -9.42 22.30 -13.34
N GLN A 968 -9.24 21.47 -14.38
CA GLN A 968 -8.06 20.60 -14.50
C GLN A 968 -6.88 21.41 -15.03
N TYR A 969 -6.09 22.00 -14.14
CA TYR A 969 -5.05 22.97 -14.49
C TYR A 969 -4.02 22.45 -15.52
N GLY A 970 -3.53 21.21 -15.35
CA GLY A 970 -2.57 20.60 -16.28
C GLY A 970 -3.10 20.44 -17.70
N THR A 971 -4.34 19.96 -17.85
CA THR A 971 -5.03 19.83 -19.15
C THR A 971 -5.31 21.20 -19.76
N ALA A 972 -5.83 22.13 -18.96
CA ALA A 972 -6.22 23.48 -19.39
C ALA A 972 -5.04 24.38 -19.78
N THR A 973 -3.83 24.12 -19.27
CA THR A 973 -2.61 24.85 -19.64
C THR A 973 -2.11 24.48 -21.04
N LYS A 974 -2.38 23.25 -21.50
CA LYS A 974 -2.01 22.71 -22.82
C LYS A 974 -3.05 23.01 -23.91
N GLY A 975 -4.33 23.00 -23.56
CA GLY A 975 -5.44 23.16 -24.53
C GLY A 975 -5.71 21.89 -25.35
N SER A 976 -6.75 21.92 -26.19
CA SER A 976 -7.06 20.83 -27.13
C SER A 976 -7.79 21.35 -28.37
N ASN A 977 -7.90 20.51 -29.41
CA ASN A 977 -8.66 20.86 -30.62
C ASN A 977 -10.15 21.15 -30.34
N THR A 978 -10.72 20.62 -29.26
CA THR A 978 -12.12 20.84 -28.87
C THR A 978 -12.30 21.97 -27.85
N ASN A 979 -11.26 22.32 -27.09
CA ASN A 979 -11.22 23.48 -26.19
C ASN A 979 -9.83 24.14 -26.29
N PRO A 980 -9.59 25.01 -27.28
CA PRO A 980 -8.27 25.57 -27.51
C PRO A 980 -7.88 26.64 -26.48
N CYS A 981 -8.84 27.26 -25.79
CA CYS A 981 -8.59 28.35 -24.83
C CYS A 981 -7.71 27.92 -23.64
N ARG A 982 -6.44 28.35 -23.65
CA ARG A 982 -5.47 28.13 -22.56
C ARG A 982 -5.46 29.26 -21.53
N ASN A 983 -6.53 30.05 -21.40
CA ASN A 983 -6.61 31.11 -20.38
C ASN A 983 -6.70 30.51 -18.96
N VAL A 984 -5.55 30.45 -18.30
CA VAL A 984 -5.39 30.04 -16.90
C VAL A 984 -4.56 31.09 -16.18
N PRO A 985 -4.62 31.19 -14.84
CA PRO A 985 -3.62 31.94 -14.10
C PRO A 985 -2.22 31.33 -14.29
N VAL A 986 -1.21 32.18 -14.31
CA VAL A 986 0.21 31.83 -14.39
C VAL A 986 1.02 32.78 -13.50
N ILE A 987 2.18 32.34 -13.01
CA ILE A 987 3.07 33.20 -12.22
C ILE A 987 3.93 34.04 -13.16
N CYS A 988 3.83 35.37 -13.07
CA CYS A 988 4.76 36.28 -13.73
C CYS A 988 6.16 36.09 -13.12
N ARG A 989 7.15 35.67 -13.91
CA ARG A 989 8.51 35.40 -13.40
C ARG A 989 9.33 36.66 -13.12
N LEU A 990 8.85 37.84 -13.54
CA LEU A 990 9.51 39.14 -13.35
C LEU A 990 9.15 39.80 -12.01
N CYS A 991 7.93 39.60 -11.48
CA CYS A 991 7.51 40.14 -10.18
C CYS A 991 6.81 39.13 -9.24
N VAL A 992 6.79 37.84 -9.59
CA VAL A 992 6.20 36.73 -8.81
C VAL A 992 4.67 36.82 -8.60
N HIS A 993 3.99 37.84 -9.13
CA HIS A 993 2.53 37.97 -9.05
C HIS A 993 1.83 36.92 -9.93
N THR A 994 0.67 36.43 -9.50
CA THR A 994 -0.17 35.53 -10.31
C THR A 994 -1.12 36.34 -11.19
N VAL A 995 -1.14 36.05 -12.50
CA VAL A 995 -1.86 36.83 -13.51
C VAL A 995 -2.57 35.86 -14.47
N TRP A 996 -3.77 36.18 -14.94
CA TRP A 996 -4.42 35.44 -16.02
C TRP A 996 -3.60 35.53 -17.32
N ARG A 997 -3.32 34.41 -18.00
CA ARG A 997 -2.44 34.34 -19.18
C ARG A 997 -2.78 35.40 -20.23
N TYR A 998 -4.06 35.58 -20.56
CA TYR A 998 -4.48 36.55 -21.59
C TYR A 998 -4.32 38.01 -21.15
N ASN A 999 -4.23 38.29 -19.85
CA ASN A 999 -4.02 39.64 -19.31
C ASN A 999 -2.53 40.02 -19.23
N MET A 1000 -1.62 39.10 -19.51
CA MET A 1000 -0.19 39.31 -19.20
C MET A 1000 0.45 40.44 -20.02
N GLU A 1001 -0.05 40.74 -21.23
CA GLU A 1001 0.38 41.90 -22.01
C GLU A 1001 -0.01 43.24 -21.34
N ALA A 1002 -1.19 43.32 -20.73
CA ALA A 1002 -1.63 44.46 -19.93
C ALA A 1002 -0.87 44.55 -18.58
N HIS A 1003 -0.53 43.40 -17.98
CA HIS A 1003 0.35 43.34 -16.81
C HIS A 1003 1.77 43.86 -17.13
N LEU A 1004 2.36 43.45 -18.26
CA LEU A 1004 3.65 44.00 -18.72
C LEU A 1004 3.57 45.52 -18.91
N SER A 1005 2.55 46.00 -19.63
CA SER A 1005 2.29 47.43 -19.88
C SER A 1005 2.14 48.29 -18.61
N SER A 1006 1.73 47.68 -17.48
CA SER A 1006 1.44 48.37 -16.21
C SER A 1006 2.47 48.15 -15.11
N LYS A 1007 3.19 47.03 -15.09
CA LYS A 1007 4.15 46.65 -14.04
C LYS A 1007 5.59 46.42 -14.53
N HIS A 1008 5.80 46.20 -15.83
CA HIS A 1008 7.09 45.85 -16.44
C HIS A 1008 7.36 46.64 -17.73
N ARG A 1009 7.23 47.97 -17.62
CA ARG A 1009 7.36 48.92 -18.75
C ARG A 1009 8.77 48.96 -19.35
N GLU A 1010 9.74 48.37 -18.69
CA GLU A 1010 11.13 48.24 -19.11
C GLU A 1010 11.35 47.19 -20.21
N TYR A 1011 10.51 46.15 -20.29
CA TYR A 1011 10.62 45.07 -21.29
C TYR A 1011 9.92 45.39 -22.62
N SER A 1012 10.33 44.72 -23.70
CA SER A 1012 9.64 44.76 -24.99
C SER A 1012 8.36 43.92 -24.98
N HIS A 1013 7.32 44.41 -25.62
CA HIS A 1013 6.07 43.68 -25.91
C HIS A 1013 5.38 44.32 -27.14
N PRO A 1014 4.31 43.76 -27.73
CA PRO A 1014 3.77 44.29 -28.99
C PRO A 1014 3.34 45.76 -28.91
N ALA A 1015 2.71 46.18 -27.80
CA ALA A 1015 2.39 47.58 -27.54
C ALA A 1015 3.60 48.48 -27.14
N LYS A 1016 4.82 47.93 -26.99
CA LYS A 1016 6.08 48.65 -26.82
C LYS A 1016 7.26 47.85 -27.43
N PRO A 1017 7.50 47.94 -28.76
CA PRO A 1017 8.51 47.11 -29.43
C PRO A 1017 9.96 47.46 -29.06
N HIS A 1018 10.21 48.62 -28.46
CA HIS A 1018 11.55 49.09 -28.07
C HIS A 1018 11.71 49.04 -26.53
N GLY A 1019 12.17 47.89 -26.03
CA GLY A 1019 12.42 47.61 -24.61
C GLY A 1019 13.42 46.48 -24.40
N LEU A 1020 13.73 46.17 -23.14
CA LEU A 1020 14.63 45.07 -22.74
C LEU A 1020 14.10 43.71 -23.26
N PRO A 1021 14.97 42.79 -23.67
CA PRO A 1021 14.53 41.53 -24.26
C PRO A 1021 13.79 40.64 -23.25
N LEU A 1022 12.70 40.01 -23.68
CA LEU A 1022 11.96 39.04 -22.87
C LEU A 1022 12.67 37.67 -22.87
N PRO A 1023 12.75 36.97 -21.72
CA PRO A 1023 13.25 35.59 -21.68
C PRO A 1023 12.40 34.62 -22.52
N GLU A 1024 13.04 33.75 -23.32
CA GLU A 1024 12.38 32.75 -24.18
C GLU A 1024 11.41 31.84 -23.40
N ASN A 1025 11.80 31.39 -22.20
CA ASN A 1025 10.95 30.56 -21.33
C ASN A 1025 9.72 31.30 -20.76
N PHE A 1026 9.67 32.62 -20.87
CA PHE A 1026 8.53 33.45 -20.54
C PHE A 1026 7.64 33.71 -21.77
N TYR A 1027 8.26 33.91 -22.94
CA TYR A 1027 7.58 34.01 -24.25
C TYR A 1027 6.73 32.77 -24.59
N ASP A 1028 7.23 31.56 -24.33
CA ASP A 1028 6.48 30.29 -24.47
C ASP A 1028 5.18 30.26 -23.63
N SER A 1029 5.09 31.08 -22.58
CA SER A 1029 3.92 31.18 -21.70
C SER A 1029 2.92 32.27 -22.13
N LEU A 1030 3.31 33.15 -23.06
CA LEU A 1030 2.61 34.36 -23.50
C LEU A 1030 1.90 34.21 -24.85
N THR A 1031 2.51 33.48 -25.79
CA THR A 1031 2.01 33.36 -27.17
C THR A 1031 0.65 32.69 -27.24
N LEU A 1032 -0.26 33.25 -28.04
CA LEU A 1032 -1.48 32.56 -28.49
C LEU A 1032 -1.13 31.59 -29.61
N THR A 1033 -1.88 30.49 -29.73
CA THR A 1033 -1.82 29.63 -30.91
C THR A 1033 -2.72 30.17 -32.01
N VAL A 1034 -2.39 29.89 -33.27
CA VAL A 1034 -3.25 30.18 -34.44
C VAL A 1034 -4.66 29.57 -34.27
N LEU A 1035 -4.78 28.47 -33.52
CA LEU A 1035 -6.06 27.84 -33.21
C LEU A 1035 -6.87 28.60 -32.14
N GLU A 1036 -6.23 29.25 -31.17
CA GLU A 1036 -6.91 30.16 -30.24
C GLU A 1036 -7.35 31.44 -30.94
N GLU A 1037 -6.48 32.05 -31.76
CA GLU A 1037 -6.81 33.26 -32.52
C GLU A 1037 -8.00 33.00 -33.47
N LYS A 1038 -7.92 31.94 -34.29
CA LYS A 1038 -9.00 31.54 -35.20
C LYS A 1038 -10.29 31.09 -34.49
N LYS A 1039 -10.23 30.60 -33.25
CA LYS A 1039 -11.44 30.20 -32.50
C LYS A 1039 -12.07 31.33 -31.70
N ALA A 1040 -11.30 32.38 -31.40
CA ALA A 1040 -11.80 33.63 -30.84
C ALA A 1040 -12.23 34.65 -31.90
N ASP A 1041 -11.91 34.44 -33.19
CA ASP A 1041 -12.17 35.38 -34.29
C ASP A 1041 -11.41 36.72 -34.16
N VAL A 1042 -10.23 36.67 -33.53
CA VAL A 1042 -9.33 37.83 -33.40
C VAL A 1042 -8.32 37.89 -34.56
N PRO A 1043 -7.96 39.09 -35.05
CA PRO A 1043 -6.80 39.26 -35.93
C PRO A 1043 -5.52 38.72 -35.27
N SER A 1044 -4.64 38.12 -36.08
CA SER A 1044 -3.37 37.63 -35.58
C SER A 1044 -2.48 38.78 -35.13
N HIS A 1045 -1.95 38.69 -33.90
CA HIS A 1045 -1.26 39.80 -33.25
C HIS A 1045 0.18 39.94 -33.72
N ALA A 1046 0.75 41.14 -33.58
CA ALA A 1046 2.18 41.33 -33.79
C ALA A 1046 2.97 40.45 -32.78
N PRO A 1047 3.98 39.67 -33.23
CA PRO A 1047 4.77 38.83 -32.34
C PRO A 1047 5.58 39.67 -31.36
N PHE A 1048 5.92 39.11 -30.20
CA PHE A 1048 6.83 39.78 -29.26
C PHE A 1048 8.21 39.92 -29.90
N MET A 1049 8.63 41.16 -30.14
CA MET A 1049 9.95 41.49 -30.68
C MET A 1049 10.98 41.57 -29.55
N ASN A 1050 12.24 41.26 -29.87
CA ASN A 1050 13.38 41.22 -28.93
C ASN A 1050 13.22 40.16 -27.81
N ILE A 1051 13.65 38.92 -28.09
CA ILE A 1051 13.59 37.78 -27.17
C ILE A 1051 15.02 37.32 -26.84
N GLN A 1052 15.33 37.10 -25.56
CA GLN A 1052 16.60 36.57 -25.10
C GLN A 1052 16.61 35.04 -25.23
N ALA A 1053 17.53 34.52 -26.04
CA ALA A 1053 17.69 33.09 -26.30
C ALA A 1053 18.11 32.29 -25.05
N LYS A 1054 17.71 31.02 -24.98
CA LYS A 1054 18.06 30.04 -23.92
C LYS A 1054 19.55 30.06 -23.54
N GLU A 1055 19.82 30.41 -22.29
CA GLU A 1055 21.05 29.97 -21.62
C GLU A 1055 20.95 28.47 -21.28
N ASN A 1056 22.03 27.72 -21.54
CA ASN A 1056 22.11 26.28 -21.27
C ASN A 1056 22.35 26.00 -19.76
N ILE A 1057 21.38 26.36 -18.93
CA ILE A 1057 21.39 26.02 -17.50
C ILE A 1057 20.91 24.57 -17.34
N ALA A 1058 21.79 23.70 -16.84
CA ALA A 1058 21.47 22.30 -16.57
C ALA A 1058 20.32 22.15 -15.54
N PRO A 1059 19.45 21.13 -15.66
CA PRO A 1059 18.26 21.00 -14.80
C PRO A 1059 18.65 20.91 -13.31
N SER A 1060 18.09 21.82 -12.52
CA SER A 1060 18.42 21.97 -11.10
C SER A 1060 17.84 20.84 -10.25
N ASN A 1061 18.63 19.79 -10.02
CA ASN A 1061 18.29 18.74 -9.06
C ASN A 1061 18.08 19.33 -7.66
N ALA A 1062 16.92 19.05 -7.04
CA ALA A 1062 16.51 19.62 -5.75
C ALA A 1062 17.44 19.28 -4.56
N ARG A 1063 18.40 18.36 -4.72
CA ARG A 1063 19.44 18.06 -3.73
C ARG A 1063 20.47 19.19 -3.56
N THR A 1064 20.73 19.99 -4.58
CA THR A 1064 21.86 20.96 -4.57
C THR A 1064 21.58 22.22 -3.75
N GLN A 1065 20.31 22.62 -3.59
CA GLN A 1065 19.97 23.80 -2.77
C GLN A 1065 20.24 23.60 -1.28
N LYS A 1066 20.09 22.37 -0.75
CA LYS A 1066 20.34 22.08 0.67
C LYS A 1066 21.81 22.33 1.05
N HIS A 1067 22.74 21.90 0.19
CA HIS A 1067 24.18 22.14 0.38
C HIS A 1067 24.59 23.61 0.36
N LYS A 1068 23.81 24.50 -0.30
CA LYS A 1068 24.11 25.94 -0.30
C LYS A 1068 23.65 26.61 1.00
N ALA A 1069 22.45 26.27 1.48
CA ALA A 1069 21.90 26.78 2.74
C ALA A 1069 22.77 26.42 3.96
N ASP A 1070 23.38 25.23 3.98
CA ASP A 1070 24.28 24.84 5.07
C ASP A 1070 25.67 25.49 4.97
N MET A 1071 26.11 25.89 3.76
CA MET A 1071 27.37 26.62 3.57
C MET A 1071 27.25 28.09 3.98
N ASP A 1072 26.12 28.74 3.66
CA ASP A 1072 25.84 30.13 4.05
C ASP A 1072 25.66 30.30 5.58
N LYS A 1073 25.16 29.25 6.27
CA LYS A 1073 25.17 29.20 7.75
C LYS A 1073 26.59 29.18 8.33
N PHE A 1074 27.53 28.49 7.66
CA PHE A 1074 28.91 28.37 8.13
C PHE A 1074 29.74 29.67 7.97
N THR A 1075 29.36 30.55 7.03
CA THR A 1075 30.01 31.86 6.86
C THR A 1075 29.48 32.93 7.82
N MET A 1076 28.20 32.90 8.23
CA MET A 1076 27.69 33.85 9.23
C MET A 1076 28.31 33.63 10.63
N ALA A 1077 28.59 32.37 11.00
CA ALA A 1077 29.21 32.02 12.28
C ALA A 1077 30.63 32.60 12.50
N LYS A 1078 31.28 33.14 11.45
CA LYS A 1078 32.62 33.76 11.52
C LYS A 1078 32.62 35.30 11.44
N ARG A 1079 31.46 35.95 11.56
CA ARG A 1079 31.35 37.43 11.65
C ARG A 1079 30.80 37.96 12.98
N GLY A 1080 30.57 37.08 13.97
CA GLY A 1080 30.09 37.43 15.31
C GLY A 1080 31.18 37.59 16.38
N GLN A 1081 32.43 37.84 16.01
CA GLN A 1081 33.56 38.07 16.94
C GLN A 1081 34.48 39.21 16.47
N GLN A 1082 33.91 40.36 16.12
CA GLN A 1082 34.67 41.61 16.05
C GLN A 1082 33.81 42.88 16.15
N GLU A 1083 32.95 42.94 17.18
CA GLU A 1083 32.48 44.16 17.87
C GLU A 1083 31.86 43.74 19.22
#